data_AF-A0A3M1BAE5-F1
#
_entry.id   AF-A0A3M1BAE5-F1
#
_cell.length_a   1.000
_cell.length_b   1.000
_cell.length_c   1.000
_cell.angle_alpha   90.00
_cell.angle_beta   90.00
_cell.angle_gamma   90.00
#
_symmetry.space_group_name_H-M   'P 1'
#
loop_
_entity.id
_entity.type
_entity.pdbx_description
1 polymer ?
#
loop_
_entity_poly.entity_id
_entity_poly.type
_entity_poly.pdbx_seq_one_letter_code
_entity_poly.pdbx_strand_id
1 'polypeptide(L)'
;MKSRYLTFLAFSLVAFCLFPYHFLAAQPDLIDRLVGDTWQIKGKTADGTEYTGEARFYKWAGKQFVGGHFTTVEGERLASFFSSAKLNGNQLQFTFYIYNTAGFIRTLSELNIPSNQRRIRVYASYQLSDDGNTFVGGWKSKKWELNGSDSWVRPEKEIVVSSIAPNVVENGTKTEKTFTISGENFPPLEFLKPSDIVFLKDGKADPKIRVVEIYEVADDGSELEVKISIEKTALPGKRDIQVKKGLGKELFEIKAGTVKLPLGGRIEITPGMKVRVYVPNREGGILSFRGAEVKTLRFGSEQGEEIPLNNEGKFEVKKHGWYYLELSELSFTRTLSCQYIIEAETPKEKRPWNFWYFPFYDRTSPGLNLYDDGGAYEKLDKVLGNQPKKEGWKDFTPSQHMDYRDEKSKIKEFAEKYFKGWKWDLNSMSENDKEFLKKHNPSTIKGYAYCYQRSTDPKKSWWGHCWGAVVASSLYTVPEKTKTLKTADGSEVTFNQEEMEGLLTSYFTNHSIYPINYMNRCPAGRPTEKTGEEVDSFCDDFFLGLMEGLYKNKLPLASNLRAESRADSDKDQVWNHVIWKFRAELKEVEQKGDETFILVKLKITATNDVYPSTEYQSPRTEEFEFTLKYTPNGGVDRDNKEYQNWISASHFCPSYLWRIQRSADLNYGTENARLRGKLDKLIQLFGYKKIK
;
A
#
# COMPACT_ATOMS: atom_id res chain seq x y z
N MET A 1 -25.04 -65.06 10.73
CA MET A 1 -26.03 -64.66 11.76
C MET A 1 -26.67 -63.37 11.26
N LYS A 2 -27.87 -63.41 10.64
CA LYS A 2 -29.22 -63.24 11.26
C LYS A 2 -29.26 -61.98 12.15
N SER A 3 -30.09 -60.96 11.96
CA SER A 3 -31.52 -60.85 11.57
C SER A 3 -31.79 -59.40 11.12
N ARG A 4 -32.41 -59.05 9.96
CA ARG A 4 -33.84 -59.11 9.52
C ARG A 4 -34.84 -58.33 10.40
N TYR A 5 -35.50 -57.31 9.81
CA TYR A 5 -36.96 -57.15 9.50
C TYR A 5 -37.12 -55.85 8.65
N LEU A 6 -37.48 -55.90 7.34
CA LEU A 6 -38.83 -55.86 6.71
C LEU A 6 -39.63 -54.56 7.03
N THR A 7 -40.13 -53.73 6.10
CA THR A 7 -41.11 -53.98 5.00
C THR A 7 -41.17 -52.71 4.10
N PHE A 8 -40.85 -52.76 2.80
CA PHE A 8 -41.73 -52.86 1.61
C PHE A 8 -42.84 -51.80 1.44
N LEU A 9 -42.65 -50.89 0.47
CA LEU A 9 -43.72 -50.53 -0.49
C LEU A 9 -43.09 -50.05 -1.81
N ALA A 10 -43.59 -50.61 -2.91
CA ALA A 10 -43.09 -50.52 -4.27
C ALA A 10 -43.50 -49.22 -4.98
N PHE A 11 -42.70 -48.75 -5.95
CA PHE A 11 -43.23 -48.28 -7.24
C PHE A 11 -42.12 -48.29 -8.32
N SER A 12 -42.58 -48.62 -9.51
CA SER A 12 -41.85 -49.16 -10.65
C SER A 12 -40.86 -48.21 -11.35
N LEU A 13 -39.79 -48.82 -11.87
CA LEU A 13 -38.91 -48.29 -12.92
C LEU A 13 -39.71 -47.90 -14.18
N VAL A 14 -39.48 -46.69 -14.68
CA VAL A 14 -39.51 -46.39 -16.12
C VAL A 14 -38.29 -45.53 -16.45
N ALA A 15 -37.40 -46.07 -17.27
CA ALA A 15 -36.30 -45.35 -17.89
C ALA A 15 -36.87 -44.39 -18.94
N PHE A 16 -36.60 -43.09 -18.80
CA PHE A 16 -36.87 -42.10 -19.84
C PHE A 16 -35.56 -41.46 -20.30
N CYS A 17 -35.26 -41.67 -21.58
CA CYS A 17 -34.22 -40.97 -22.30
C CYS A 17 -34.40 -39.45 -22.15
N LEU A 18 -33.36 -38.78 -21.66
CA LEU A 18 -33.26 -37.33 -21.63
C LEU A 18 -33.10 -36.80 -23.06
N PHE A 19 -34.22 -36.52 -23.73
CA PHE A 19 -34.26 -35.54 -24.81
C PHE A 19 -34.45 -34.15 -24.19
N PRO A 20 -33.68 -33.13 -24.60
CA PRO A 20 -33.95 -31.77 -24.18
C PRO A 20 -35.26 -31.31 -24.81
N TYR A 21 -36.33 -31.28 -24.02
CA TYR A 21 -37.55 -30.56 -24.38
C TYR A 21 -37.22 -29.06 -24.34
N HIS A 22 -36.90 -28.48 -25.50
CA HIS A 22 -37.12 -27.07 -25.71
C HIS A 22 -38.63 -26.81 -25.61
N PHE A 23 -39.09 -26.37 -24.44
CA PHE A 23 -40.33 -25.63 -24.34
C PHE A 23 -40.15 -24.37 -25.21
N LEU A 24 -40.67 -24.42 -26.43
CA LEU A 24 -41.03 -23.21 -27.16
C LEU A 24 -42.05 -22.50 -26.27
N ALA A 25 -41.59 -21.54 -25.48
CA ALA A 25 -42.47 -20.57 -24.84
C ALA A 25 -43.37 -20.03 -25.96
N ALA A 26 -44.69 -20.25 -25.84
CA ALA A 26 -45.63 -19.71 -26.78
C ALA A 26 -45.40 -18.20 -26.83
N GLN A 27 -44.91 -17.69 -27.97
CA GLN A 27 -44.72 -16.25 -28.11
C GLN A 27 -46.05 -15.58 -27.78
N PRO A 28 -46.06 -14.53 -26.94
CA PRO A 28 -47.27 -13.76 -26.70
C PRO A 28 -47.90 -13.44 -28.05
N ASP A 29 -49.19 -13.73 -28.19
CA ASP A 29 -49.93 -13.54 -29.43
C ASP A 29 -49.69 -12.09 -29.88
N LEU A 30 -49.11 -11.86 -31.07
CA LEU A 30 -48.67 -10.53 -31.55
C LEU A 30 -49.73 -9.45 -31.31
N ILE A 31 -51.00 -9.84 -31.29
CA ILE A 31 -52.13 -8.97 -31.04
C ILE A 31 -52.20 -8.40 -29.62
N ASP A 32 -51.74 -9.11 -28.60
CA ASP A 32 -51.73 -8.59 -27.22
C ASP A 32 -50.86 -7.33 -27.12
N ARG A 33 -49.88 -7.20 -28.02
CA ARG A 33 -49.02 -6.01 -28.17
C ARG A 33 -49.65 -4.88 -29.00
N LEU A 34 -50.68 -5.18 -29.80
CA LEU A 34 -51.38 -4.21 -30.66
C LEU A 34 -52.64 -3.64 -29.99
N VAL A 35 -53.21 -4.37 -29.03
CA VAL A 35 -54.44 -4.00 -28.32
C VAL A 35 -54.25 -2.71 -27.54
N GLY A 36 -55.21 -1.80 -27.68
CA GLY A 36 -55.21 -0.51 -26.98
C GLY A 36 -54.56 0.65 -27.74
N ASP A 37 -53.76 0.38 -28.77
CA ASP A 37 -53.19 1.45 -29.59
C ASP A 37 -54.17 1.98 -30.63
N THR A 38 -54.04 3.28 -30.92
CA THR A 38 -54.72 3.93 -32.06
C THR A 38 -53.73 4.01 -33.20
N TRP A 39 -54.10 3.54 -34.37
CA TRP A 39 -53.31 3.50 -35.59
C TRP A 39 -53.85 4.53 -36.57
N GLN A 40 -52.98 5.40 -37.08
CA GLN A 40 -53.34 6.46 -38.03
C GLN A 40 -53.29 5.92 -39.44
N ILE A 41 -54.37 6.10 -40.20
CA ILE A 41 -54.55 5.47 -41.51
C ILE A 41 -54.43 6.55 -42.58
N LYS A 42 -53.69 6.23 -43.65
CA LYS A 42 -53.64 7.03 -44.87
C LYS A 42 -53.71 6.11 -46.07
N GLY A 43 -54.65 6.38 -46.98
CA GLY A 43 -54.89 5.53 -48.12
C GLY A 43 -55.47 6.25 -49.33
N LYS A 44 -55.60 5.47 -50.40
CA LYS A 44 -56.27 5.86 -51.64
C LYS A 44 -57.12 4.72 -52.16
N THR A 45 -58.25 5.03 -52.75
CA THR A 45 -59.09 4.08 -53.47
C THR A 45 -58.62 3.94 -54.92
N ALA A 46 -59.13 2.95 -55.66
CA ALA A 46 -58.68 2.63 -57.02
C ALA A 46 -58.84 3.78 -58.04
N ASP A 47 -59.82 4.64 -57.83
CA ASP A 47 -60.12 5.85 -58.61
C ASP A 47 -59.27 7.06 -58.17
N GLY A 48 -58.39 6.90 -57.17
CA GLY A 48 -57.48 7.93 -56.68
C GLY A 48 -57.99 8.75 -55.50
N THR A 49 -59.23 8.54 -55.03
CA THR A 49 -59.77 9.28 -53.88
C THR A 49 -58.97 8.98 -52.62
N GLU A 50 -58.40 10.02 -52.02
CA GLU A 50 -57.61 9.91 -50.79
C GLU A 50 -58.51 9.82 -49.56
N TYR A 51 -58.09 9.03 -48.57
CA TYR A 51 -58.77 8.93 -47.28
C TYR A 51 -57.78 8.82 -46.12
N THR A 52 -58.21 9.28 -44.96
CA THR A 52 -57.54 9.12 -43.66
C THR A 52 -58.43 8.37 -42.68
N GLY A 53 -57.92 7.99 -41.52
CA GLY A 53 -58.73 7.31 -40.53
C GLY A 53 -57.96 6.88 -39.30
N GLU A 54 -58.66 6.17 -38.42
CA GLU A 54 -58.06 5.55 -37.24
C GLU A 54 -58.53 4.10 -37.09
N ALA A 55 -57.63 3.22 -36.66
CA ALA A 55 -57.95 1.85 -36.23
C ALA A 55 -57.42 1.57 -34.82
N ARG A 56 -58.08 0.66 -34.12
CA ARG A 56 -57.70 0.15 -32.81
C ARG A 56 -57.91 -1.35 -32.78
N PHE A 57 -57.02 -2.06 -32.10
CA PHE A 57 -57.16 -3.49 -31.86
C PHE A 57 -57.80 -3.73 -30.49
N TYR A 58 -58.66 -4.75 -30.42
CA TYR A 58 -59.37 -5.14 -29.22
C TYR A 58 -59.29 -6.65 -29.05
N LYS A 59 -59.17 -7.11 -27.80
CA LYS A 59 -59.31 -8.53 -27.45
C LYS A 59 -60.52 -8.68 -26.55
N TRP A 60 -61.47 -9.50 -26.98
CA TRP A 60 -62.70 -9.74 -26.23
C TRP A 60 -63.08 -11.21 -26.31
N ALA A 61 -63.20 -11.86 -25.15
CA ALA A 61 -63.51 -13.29 -25.00
C ALA A 61 -62.57 -14.22 -25.82
N GLY A 62 -61.26 -13.93 -25.79
CA GLY A 62 -60.24 -14.70 -26.53
C GLY A 62 -60.28 -14.52 -28.05
N LYS A 63 -61.18 -13.67 -28.57
CA LYS A 63 -61.24 -13.32 -29.99
C LYS A 63 -60.62 -11.95 -30.23
N GLN A 64 -60.07 -11.84 -31.42
CA GLN A 64 -59.33 -10.70 -31.92
C GLN A 64 -60.28 -9.80 -32.74
N PHE A 65 -60.28 -8.51 -32.48
CA PHE A 65 -61.09 -7.54 -33.21
C PHE A 65 -60.27 -6.34 -33.63
N VAL A 66 -60.64 -5.75 -34.76
CA VAL A 66 -60.17 -4.45 -35.20
C VAL A 66 -61.36 -3.52 -35.38
N GLY A 67 -61.28 -2.34 -34.80
CA GLY A 67 -62.31 -1.31 -34.92
C GLY A 67 -61.71 0.00 -35.41
N GLY A 68 -62.37 0.66 -36.35
CA GLY A 68 -61.84 1.87 -36.96
C GLY A 68 -62.83 2.56 -37.88
N HIS A 69 -62.35 3.60 -38.54
CA HIS A 69 -63.12 4.35 -39.52
C HIS A 69 -62.20 4.95 -40.58
N PHE A 70 -62.73 5.12 -41.79
CA PHE A 70 -62.08 5.83 -42.90
C PHE A 70 -62.94 7.03 -43.29
N THR A 71 -62.29 8.14 -43.58
CA THR A 71 -62.88 9.43 -43.93
C THR A 71 -62.15 9.98 -45.16
N THR A 72 -62.87 10.38 -46.20
CA THR A 72 -62.25 11.01 -47.39
C THR A 72 -61.74 12.41 -47.06
N VAL A 73 -60.93 12.98 -47.95
CA VAL A 73 -60.43 14.36 -47.78
C VAL A 73 -61.56 15.42 -47.77
N GLU A 74 -62.72 15.12 -48.35
CA GLU A 74 -63.94 15.94 -48.30
C GLU A 74 -64.73 15.77 -46.99
N GLY A 75 -64.26 14.93 -46.06
CA GLY A 75 -64.91 14.67 -44.78
C GLY A 75 -66.01 13.61 -44.82
N GLU A 76 -66.18 12.90 -45.95
CA GLU A 76 -67.18 11.84 -46.07
C GLU A 76 -66.71 10.55 -45.40
N ARG A 77 -67.58 9.91 -44.60
CA ARG A 77 -67.24 8.66 -43.92
C ARG A 77 -67.31 7.47 -44.88
N LEU A 78 -66.16 7.08 -45.44
CA LEU A 78 -66.02 5.93 -46.33
C LEU A 78 -66.30 4.60 -45.61
N ALA A 79 -65.85 4.45 -44.36
CA ALA A 79 -66.05 3.22 -43.58
C ALA A 79 -66.18 3.47 -42.07
N SER A 80 -66.88 2.56 -41.40
CA SER A 80 -66.83 2.37 -39.95
C SER A 80 -66.92 0.90 -39.67
N PHE A 81 -66.01 0.37 -38.87
CA PHE A 81 -65.94 -1.06 -38.65
C PHE A 81 -65.57 -1.41 -37.22
N PHE A 82 -66.08 -2.56 -36.81
CA PHE A 82 -65.64 -3.32 -35.65
C PHE A 82 -65.85 -4.77 -36.04
N SER A 83 -64.76 -5.47 -36.33
CA SER A 83 -64.82 -6.76 -37.00
C SER A 83 -63.82 -7.74 -36.40
N SER A 84 -64.14 -9.03 -36.45
CA SER A 84 -63.19 -10.06 -36.07
C SER A 84 -61.98 -10.00 -37.00
N ALA A 85 -60.80 -9.91 -36.42
CA ALA A 85 -59.54 -9.97 -37.13
C ALA A 85 -58.91 -11.36 -37.01
N LYS A 86 -58.13 -11.74 -38.02
CA LYS A 86 -57.20 -12.86 -37.95
C LYS A 86 -55.80 -12.30 -38.18
N LEU A 87 -54.92 -12.56 -37.22
CA LEU A 87 -53.52 -12.21 -37.32
C LEU A 87 -52.70 -13.50 -37.47
N ASN A 88 -52.12 -13.71 -38.64
CA ASN A 88 -51.31 -14.89 -38.95
C ASN A 88 -49.85 -14.43 -39.12
N GLY A 89 -49.06 -14.47 -38.05
CA GLY A 89 -47.76 -13.80 -38.01
C GLY A 89 -47.93 -12.30 -38.25
N ASN A 90 -47.17 -11.74 -39.18
CA ASN A 90 -47.25 -10.31 -39.52
C ASN A 90 -48.41 -9.96 -40.46
N GLN A 91 -49.27 -10.92 -40.84
CA GLN A 91 -50.39 -10.66 -41.74
C GLN A 91 -51.71 -10.47 -41.00
N LEU A 92 -52.30 -9.28 -41.10
CA LEU A 92 -53.62 -8.94 -40.57
C LEU A 92 -54.69 -9.09 -41.64
N GLN A 93 -55.76 -9.82 -41.34
CA GLN A 93 -56.90 -10.02 -42.25
C GLN A 93 -58.23 -9.81 -41.52
N PHE A 94 -59.16 -9.08 -42.14
CA PHE A 94 -60.52 -8.91 -41.62
C PHE A 94 -61.49 -8.49 -42.74
N THR A 95 -62.79 -8.45 -42.43
CA THR A 95 -63.80 -7.96 -43.38
C THR A 95 -64.56 -6.80 -42.79
N PHE A 96 -64.90 -5.80 -43.59
CA PHE A 96 -65.71 -4.68 -43.15
C PHE A 96 -66.62 -4.18 -44.27
N TYR A 97 -67.41 -3.14 -43.99
CA TYR A 97 -68.31 -2.53 -44.94
C TYR A 97 -67.88 -1.10 -45.23
N ILE A 98 -67.83 -0.74 -46.51
CA ILE A 98 -67.73 0.65 -46.98
C ILE A 98 -69.15 1.19 -47.25
N TYR A 99 -69.35 2.47 -46.99
CA TYR A 99 -70.61 3.18 -47.21
C TYR A 99 -70.67 3.74 -48.63
N ASN A 100 -71.89 3.86 -49.14
CA ASN A 100 -72.18 4.58 -50.37
C ASN A 100 -72.26 6.09 -50.05
N THR A 101 -71.14 6.82 -50.20
CA THR A 101 -71.05 8.28 -49.97
C THR A 101 -71.04 9.04 -51.29
N ALA A 102 -71.43 10.32 -51.31
CA ALA A 102 -71.66 11.06 -52.55
C ALA A 102 -70.42 11.21 -53.43
N GLY A 103 -69.23 11.33 -52.82
CA GLY A 103 -67.95 11.28 -53.52
C GLY A 103 -67.64 9.91 -54.14
N PHE A 104 -68.14 8.83 -53.52
CA PHE A 104 -67.97 7.44 -54.01
C PHE A 104 -69.07 7.00 -54.99
N ILE A 105 -70.22 7.72 -55.03
CA ILE A 105 -71.37 7.44 -55.91
C ILE A 105 -70.97 7.45 -57.39
N ARG A 106 -70.01 8.30 -57.79
CA ARG A 106 -69.55 8.39 -59.18
C ARG A 106 -69.01 7.04 -59.67
N THR A 107 -68.11 6.44 -58.90
CA THR A 107 -67.51 5.12 -59.16
C THR A 107 -68.55 4.00 -59.08
N LEU A 108 -69.54 4.10 -58.18
CA LEU A 108 -70.61 3.10 -58.07
C LEU A 108 -71.60 3.14 -59.24
N SER A 109 -71.86 4.33 -59.79
CA SER A 109 -72.72 4.52 -60.96
C SER A 109 -72.08 3.95 -62.23
N GLU A 110 -70.76 4.07 -62.38
CA GLU A 110 -69.98 3.48 -63.46
C GLU A 110 -69.94 1.94 -63.37
N LEU A 111 -70.05 1.38 -62.17
CA LEU A 111 -70.03 -0.06 -61.90
C LEU A 111 -71.42 -0.76 -61.90
N ASN A 112 -72.50 -0.06 -62.27
CA ASN A 112 -73.89 -0.59 -62.27
C ASN A 112 -74.33 -1.20 -60.92
N ILE A 113 -73.87 -0.63 -59.81
CA ILE A 113 -74.22 -1.13 -58.47
C ILE A 113 -75.62 -0.61 -58.09
N PRO A 114 -76.59 -1.48 -57.71
CA PRO A 114 -77.93 -1.06 -57.34
C PRO A 114 -77.93 0.01 -56.23
N SER A 115 -78.62 1.13 -56.47
CA SER A 115 -78.69 2.27 -55.53
C SER A 115 -79.28 1.93 -54.16
N ASN A 116 -80.02 0.82 -54.05
CA ASN A 116 -80.55 0.30 -52.79
C ASN A 116 -79.48 -0.37 -51.91
N GLN A 117 -78.29 -0.66 -52.44
CA GLN A 117 -77.21 -1.28 -51.70
C GLN A 117 -76.39 -0.23 -50.93
N ARG A 118 -76.83 0.08 -49.71
CA ARG A 118 -76.22 1.13 -48.85
C ARG A 118 -74.82 0.78 -48.31
N ARG A 119 -74.39 -0.48 -48.38
CA ARG A 119 -73.11 -0.97 -47.83
C ARG A 119 -72.52 -2.07 -48.70
N ILE A 120 -71.21 -2.01 -48.94
CA ILE A 120 -70.47 -3.01 -49.74
C ILE A 120 -69.48 -3.71 -48.82
N ARG A 121 -69.51 -5.05 -48.78
CA ARG A 121 -68.57 -5.85 -48.01
C ARG A 121 -67.22 -5.93 -48.74
N VAL A 122 -66.14 -5.66 -48.02
CA VAL A 122 -64.76 -5.72 -48.50
C VAL A 122 -63.89 -6.60 -47.60
N TYR A 123 -62.79 -7.07 -48.16
CA TYR A 123 -61.79 -7.93 -47.51
C TYR A 123 -60.49 -7.16 -47.40
N ALA A 124 -60.04 -6.92 -46.18
CA ALA A 124 -58.82 -6.21 -45.87
C ALA A 124 -57.68 -7.20 -45.60
N SER A 125 -56.49 -6.91 -46.11
CA SER A 125 -55.26 -7.66 -45.87
C SER A 125 -54.10 -6.70 -45.75
N TYR A 126 -53.39 -6.76 -44.63
CA TYR A 126 -52.26 -5.90 -44.31
C TYR A 126 -51.06 -6.73 -43.85
N GLN A 127 -49.89 -6.24 -44.18
CA GLN A 127 -48.61 -6.78 -43.74
C GLN A 127 -48.00 -5.80 -42.74
N LEU A 128 -47.73 -6.25 -41.52
CA LEU A 128 -46.95 -5.49 -40.54
C LEU A 128 -45.49 -5.45 -40.99
N SER A 129 -44.93 -4.25 -41.04
CA SER A 129 -43.51 -4.02 -41.28
C SER A 129 -42.67 -4.62 -40.17
N ASP A 130 -41.40 -4.86 -40.48
CA ASP A 130 -40.45 -5.46 -39.54
C ASP A 130 -40.17 -4.58 -38.31
N ASP A 131 -40.48 -3.27 -38.39
CA ASP A 131 -40.38 -2.34 -37.26
C ASP A 131 -41.61 -2.36 -36.32
N GLY A 132 -42.64 -3.15 -36.66
CA GLY A 132 -43.86 -3.31 -35.86
C GLY A 132 -44.76 -2.06 -35.82
N ASN A 133 -44.45 -1.01 -36.58
CA ASN A 133 -45.14 0.29 -36.49
C ASN A 133 -45.97 0.65 -37.71
N THR A 134 -45.85 -0.10 -38.81
CA THR A 134 -46.58 0.18 -40.04
C THR A 134 -47.27 -1.06 -40.58
N PHE A 135 -48.59 -1.04 -40.69
CA PHE A 135 -49.29 -1.97 -41.57
C PHE A 135 -49.31 -1.39 -42.98
N VAL A 136 -48.91 -2.18 -43.98
CA VAL A 136 -49.04 -1.81 -45.40
C VAL A 136 -49.93 -2.83 -46.07
N GLY A 137 -50.96 -2.37 -46.78
CA GLY A 137 -51.88 -3.28 -47.44
C GLY A 137 -53.01 -2.57 -48.14
N GLY A 138 -54.19 -3.16 -48.03
CA GLY A 138 -55.36 -2.66 -48.70
C GLY A 138 -56.59 -3.51 -48.45
N TRP A 139 -57.67 -3.12 -49.10
CA TRP A 139 -58.94 -3.83 -49.09
C TRP A 139 -59.50 -3.96 -50.50
N LYS A 140 -60.29 -5.00 -50.74
CA LYS A 140 -60.97 -5.21 -52.03
C LYS A 140 -62.34 -5.85 -51.88
N SER A 141 -63.27 -5.50 -52.77
CA SER A 141 -64.53 -6.22 -52.92
C SER A 141 -64.31 -7.50 -53.74
N LYS A 142 -65.09 -8.54 -53.45
CA LYS A 142 -65.12 -9.76 -54.30
C LYS A 142 -66.03 -9.63 -55.51
N LYS A 143 -67.07 -8.79 -55.41
CA LYS A 143 -68.13 -8.68 -56.42
C LYS A 143 -67.92 -7.53 -57.39
N TRP A 144 -67.17 -6.53 -56.97
CA TRP A 144 -67.01 -5.26 -57.67
C TRP A 144 -65.53 -4.92 -57.81
N GLU A 145 -65.14 -4.17 -58.83
CA GLU A 145 -63.77 -3.65 -59.02
C GLU A 145 -63.44 -2.49 -58.06
N LEU A 146 -63.85 -2.63 -56.81
CA LEU A 146 -63.61 -1.66 -55.74
C LEU A 146 -62.46 -2.15 -54.88
N ASN A 147 -61.40 -1.37 -54.81
CA ASN A 147 -60.27 -1.62 -53.94
C ASN A 147 -59.69 -0.31 -53.40
N GLY A 148 -58.92 -0.42 -52.34
CA GLY A 148 -58.12 0.66 -51.81
C GLY A 148 -56.81 0.12 -51.25
N SER A 149 -55.78 0.95 -51.31
CA SER A 149 -54.47 0.70 -50.70
C SER A 149 -54.23 1.72 -49.60
N ASP A 150 -53.78 1.27 -48.44
CA ASP A 150 -53.56 2.12 -47.28
C ASP A 150 -52.37 1.63 -46.44
N SER A 151 -51.79 2.58 -45.71
CA SER A 151 -50.84 2.31 -44.64
C SER A 151 -51.42 2.76 -43.31
N TRP A 152 -51.21 1.95 -42.27
CA TRP A 152 -51.59 2.28 -40.90
C TRP A 152 -50.32 2.47 -40.11
N VAL A 153 -50.12 3.67 -39.56
CA VAL A 153 -48.93 4.04 -38.81
C VAL A 153 -49.30 4.17 -37.34
N ARG A 154 -48.63 3.44 -36.46
CA ARG A 154 -48.77 3.63 -35.02
C ARG A 154 -48.15 4.98 -34.65
N PRO A 155 -48.86 5.88 -33.93
CA PRO A 155 -48.28 7.09 -33.37
C PRO A 155 -47.09 6.72 -32.51
N GLU A 156 -45.95 7.36 -32.77
CA GLU A 156 -44.77 7.22 -31.93
C GLU A 156 -45.13 7.77 -30.55
N LYS A 157 -45.28 6.90 -29.55
CA LYS A 157 -45.42 7.33 -28.17
C LYS A 157 -44.09 7.89 -27.72
N GLU A 158 -44.13 9.03 -27.03
CA GLU A 158 -42.93 9.60 -26.44
C GLU A 158 -42.39 8.62 -25.39
N ILE A 159 -41.14 8.20 -25.57
CA ILE A 159 -40.43 7.39 -24.58
C ILE A 159 -40.02 8.33 -23.45
N VAL A 160 -40.49 8.04 -22.25
CA VAL A 160 -40.11 8.79 -21.05
C VAL A 160 -39.17 7.92 -20.24
N VAL A 161 -37.99 8.43 -19.88
CA VAL A 161 -37.07 7.74 -18.98
C VAL A 161 -37.11 8.47 -17.64
N SER A 162 -37.55 7.79 -16.58
CA SER A 162 -37.84 8.43 -15.29
C SER A 162 -36.79 8.13 -14.22
N SER A 163 -36.20 6.93 -14.21
CA SER A 163 -35.17 6.57 -13.23
C SER A 163 -34.32 5.36 -13.66
N ILE A 164 -33.26 5.08 -12.90
CA ILE A 164 -32.45 3.86 -13.02
C ILE A 164 -32.12 3.34 -11.62
N ALA A 165 -32.05 2.02 -11.43
CA ALA A 165 -31.69 1.38 -10.18
C ALA A 165 -30.62 0.28 -10.40
N PRO A 166 -29.48 0.31 -9.67
CA PRO A 166 -29.03 1.40 -8.81
C PRO A 166 -28.67 2.66 -9.63
N ASN A 167 -28.96 3.84 -9.10
CA ASN A 167 -28.67 5.12 -9.75
C ASN A 167 -27.25 5.63 -9.49
N VAL A 168 -26.48 4.99 -8.61
CA VAL A 168 -25.12 5.39 -8.26
C VAL A 168 -24.17 4.20 -8.33
N VAL A 169 -23.00 4.39 -8.94
CA VAL A 169 -21.93 3.40 -8.99
C VAL A 169 -20.60 4.05 -8.63
N GLU A 170 -19.79 3.38 -7.82
CA GLU A 170 -18.42 3.81 -7.54
C GLU A 170 -17.46 3.35 -8.64
N ASN A 171 -16.70 4.29 -9.20
CA ASN A 171 -15.68 3.98 -10.19
C ASN A 171 -14.39 3.49 -9.51
N GLY A 172 -13.94 2.28 -9.82
CA GLY A 172 -12.65 1.78 -9.31
C GLY A 172 -12.12 0.54 -10.03
N THR A 173 -13.02 -0.28 -10.56
CA THR A 173 -12.70 -1.45 -11.40
C THR A 173 -13.66 -1.53 -12.58
N LYS A 174 -13.28 -2.24 -13.65
CA LYS A 174 -14.24 -2.55 -14.72
C LYS A 174 -15.38 -3.32 -14.08
N THR A 175 -16.57 -2.75 -14.12
CA THR A 175 -17.74 -3.32 -13.46
C THR A 175 -18.76 -3.67 -14.52
N GLU A 176 -19.24 -4.91 -14.50
CA GLU A 176 -20.42 -5.34 -15.25
C GLU A 176 -21.51 -5.63 -14.23
N LYS A 177 -22.63 -4.89 -14.30
CA LYS A 177 -23.72 -5.01 -13.33
C LYS A 177 -25.07 -4.86 -14.03
N THR A 178 -26.09 -5.47 -13.45
CA THR A 178 -27.47 -5.34 -13.93
C THR A 178 -28.14 -4.11 -13.33
N PHE A 179 -28.93 -3.42 -14.15
CA PHE A 179 -29.66 -2.21 -13.80
C PHE A 179 -31.09 -2.30 -14.34
N THR A 180 -32.03 -1.71 -13.61
CA THR A 180 -33.40 -1.51 -14.06
C THR A 180 -33.59 -0.04 -14.42
N ILE A 181 -33.96 0.25 -15.66
CA ILE A 181 -34.34 1.59 -16.13
C ILE A 181 -35.87 1.63 -16.13
N SER A 182 -36.45 2.59 -15.39
CA SER A 182 -37.91 2.79 -15.34
C SER A 182 -38.32 3.99 -16.18
N GLY A 183 -39.54 3.95 -16.71
CA GLY A 183 -40.03 4.92 -17.68
C GLY A 183 -41.45 4.64 -18.15
N GLU A 184 -41.79 5.17 -19.32
CA GLU A 184 -43.05 4.91 -20.02
C GLU A 184 -42.79 4.65 -21.50
N ASN A 185 -43.59 3.75 -22.08
CA ASN A 185 -43.61 3.44 -23.51
C ASN A 185 -42.29 2.87 -24.06
N PHE A 186 -41.54 2.10 -23.27
CA PHE A 186 -40.38 1.39 -23.81
C PHE A 186 -40.81 0.41 -24.92
N PRO A 187 -40.10 0.39 -26.08
CA PRO A 187 -40.38 -0.57 -27.13
C PRO A 187 -40.14 -2.01 -26.63
N PRO A 188 -40.89 -3.00 -27.14
CA PRO A 188 -40.63 -4.41 -26.84
C PRO A 188 -39.18 -4.81 -27.15
N LEU A 189 -38.68 -5.82 -26.44
CA LEU A 189 -37.27 -6.23 -26.46
C LEU A 189 -36.70 -6.44 -27.87
N GLU A 190 -37.47 -7.06 -28.78
CA GLU A 190 -37.03 -7.31 -30.16
C GLU A 190 -36.76 -6.04 -31.00
N PHE A 191 -37.28 -4.88 -30.58
CA PHE A 191 -37.09 -3.59 -31.24
C PHE A 191 -35.99 -2.74 -30.60
N LEU A 192 -35.40 -3.22 -29.50
CA LEU A 192 -34.30 -2.59 -28.80
C LEU A 192 -32.99 -3.33 -29.05
N LYS A 193 -31.95 -2.55 -29.33
CA LYS A 193 -30.55 -3.00 -29.38
C LYS A 193 -29.79 -2.34 -28.24
N PRO A 194 -28.72 -2.95 -27.72
CA PRO A 194 -27.88 -2.30 -26.71
C PRO A 194 -27.39 -0.91 -27.13
N SER A 195 -27.16 -0.67 -28.43
CA SER A 195 -26.78 0.64 -28.98
C SER A 195 -27.88 1.72 -28.93
N ASP A 196 -29.14 1.33 -28.70
CA ASP A 196 -30.26 2.27 -28.56
C ASP A 196 -30.31 2.92 -27.17
N ILE A 197 -29.51 2.42 -26.22
CA ILE A 197 -29.45 2.92 -24.85
C ILE A 197 -28.08 3.56 -24.64
N VAL A 198 -28.08 4.87 -24.45
CA VAL A 198 -26.86 5.68 -24.40
C VAL A 198 -26.83 6.46 -23.09
N PHE A 199 -25.69 6.41 -22.40
CA PHE A 199 -25.42 7.26 -21.24
C PHE A 199 -24.71 8.52 -21.73
N LEU A 200 -25.28 9.69 -21.46
CA LEU A 200 -24.75 10.95 -21.95
C LEU A 200 -24.06 11.72 -20.82
N LYS A 201 -22.83 12.19 -21.07
CA LYS A 201 -22.14 13.18 -20.25
C LYS A 201 -22.11 14.49 -21.00
N ASP A 202 -22.63 15.56 -20.40
CA ASP A 202 -22.65 16.90 -21.01
C ASP A 202 -23.27 16.88 -22.42
N GLY A 203 -24.34 16.08 -22.59
CA GLY A 203 -25.07 15.89 -23.86
C GLY A 203 -24.38 15.01 -24.90
N LYS A 204 -23.23 14.40 -24.59
CA LYS A 204 -22.49 13.50 -25.52
C LYS A 204 -22.43 12.08 -24.96
N ALA A 205 -22.50 11.08 -25.85
CA ALA A 205 -22.35 9.67 -25.48
C ALA A 205 -21.04 9.45 -24.70
N ASP A 206 -21.13 8.83 -23.53
CA ASP A 206 -19.98 8.41 -22.74
C ASP A 206 -19.49 7.04 -23.24
N PRO A 207 -18.40 6.96 -24.02
CA PRO A 207 -17.95 5.70 -24.60
C PRO A 207 -17.45 4.68 -23.56
N LYS A 208 -17.29 5.12 -22.31
CA LYS A 208 -16.83 4.32 -21.16
C LYS A 208 -17.97 3.60 -20.45
N ILE A 209 -19.22 3.88 -20.82
CA ILE A 209 -20.42 3.20 -20.30
C ILE A 209 -21.11 2.58 -21.50
N ARG A 210 -21.31 1.25 -21.49
CA ARG A 210 -21.97 0.54 -22.58
C ARG A 210 -22.99 -0.44 -22.04
N VAL A 211 -24.15 -0.48 -22.66
CA VAL A 211 -25.07 -1.60 -22.48
C VAL A 211 -24.49 -2.80 -23.21
N VAL A 212 -24.25 -3.87 -22.48
CA VAL A 212 -23.73 -5.14 -22.98
C VAL A 212 -24.89 -5.99 -23.50
N GLU A 213 -25.98 -6.01 -22.75
CA GLU A 213 -27.11 -6.90 -22.97
C GLU A 213 -28.39 -6.24 -22.42
N ILE A 214 -29.52 -6.50 -23.08
CA ILE A 214 -30.86 -6.14 -22.60
C ILE A 214 -31.54 -7.46 -22.25
N TYR A 215 -31.90 -7.64 -20.99
CA TYR A 215 -32.48 -8.88 -20.50
C TYR A 215 -33.98 -8.94 -20.75
N GLU A 216 -34.68 -7.88 -20.34
CA GLU A 216 -36.15 -7.87 -20.32
C GLU A 216 -36.69 -6.45 -20.52
N VAL A 217 -37.88 -6.37 -21.11
CA VAL A 217 -38.74 -5.18 -21.11
C VAL A 217 -40.07 -5.63 -20.51
N ALA A 218 -40.56 -4.92 -19.48
CA ALA A 218 -41.86 -5.22 -18.90
C ALA A 218 -42.98 -5.13 -19.96
N ASP A 219 -44.00 -5.98 -19.86
CA ASP A 219 -45.08 -6.06 -20.86
C ASP A 219 -45.82 -4.73 -21.09
N ASP A 220 -45.88 -3.87 -20.08
CA ASP A 220 -46.48 -2.53 -20.16
C ASP A 220 -45.51 -1.43 -20.63
N GLY A 221 -44.25 -1.79 -20.88
CA GLY A 221 -43.19 -0.87 -21.30
C GLY A 221 -42.74 0.11 -20.21
N SER A 222 -42.98 -0.20 -18.93
CA SER A 222 -42.60 0.65 -17.80
C SER A 222 -41.17 0.43 -17.30
N GLU A 223 -40.60 -0.75 -17.54
CA GLU A 223 -39.28 -1.14 -17.04
C GLU A 223 -38.45 -1.87 -18.10
N LEU A 224 -37.14 -1.69 -17.99
CA LEU A 224 -36.14 -2.30 -18.86
C LEU A 224 -34.96 -2.77 -17.99
N GLU A 225 -34.66 -4.07 -18.02
CA GLU A 225 -33.51 -4.64 -17.31
C GLU A 225 -32.31 -4.79 -18.26
N VAL A 226 -31.17 -4.22 -17.88
CA VAL A 226 -29.97 -4.15 -18.72
C VAL A 226 -28.70 -4.51 -17.98
N LYS A 227 -27.77 -5.16 -18.67
CA LYS A 227 -26.39 -5.33 -18.20
C LYS A 227 -25.53 -4.17 -18.72
N ILE A 228 -24.93 -3.41 -17.82
CA ILE A 228 -24.06 -2.28 -18.17
C ILE A 228 -22.61 -2.60 -17.82
N SER A 229 -21.70 -2.36 -18.76
CA SER A 229 -20.25 -2.36 -18.54
C SER A 229 -19.74 -0.93 -18.37
N ILE A 230 -19.09 -0.66 -17.24
CA ILE A 230 -18.47 0.62 -16.93
C ILE A 230 -16.96 0.42 -16.88
N GLU A 231 -16.22 1.12 -17.74
CA GLU A 231 -14.76 1.09 -17.74
C GLU A 231 -14.20 1.82 -16.51
N LYS A 232 -13.07 1.34 -15.95
CA LYS A 232 -12.34 1.99 -14.85
C LYS A 232 -11.96 3.47 -15.12
N THR A 233 -11.88 3.84 -16.40
CA THR A 233 -11.53 5.20 -16.84
C THR A 233 -12.74 6.13 -17.01
N ALA A 234 -13.96 5.67 -16.69
CA ALA A 234 -15.15 6.49 -16.75
C ALA A 234 -15.04 7.68 -15.76
N LEU A 235 -15.23 8.90 -16.26
CA LEU A 235 -15.08 10.08 -15.42
C LEU A 235 -16.23 10.18 -14.39
N PRO A 236 -15.97 10.64 -13.16
CA PRO A 236 -17.04 10.92 -12.21
C PRO A 236 -18.06 11.95 -12.72
N GLY A 237 -19.25 11.93 -12.14
CA GLY A 237 -20.35 12.87 -12.38
C GLY A 237 -21.63 12.19 -12.85
N LYS A 238 -22.68 13.01 -13.01
CA LYS A 238 -24.00 12.58 -13.47
C LYS A 238 -24.02 12.27 -14.97
N ARG A 239 -25.00 11.49 -15.40
CA ARG A 239 -25.29 11.12 -16.78
C ARG A 239 -26.78 11.21 -17.02
N ASP A 240 -27.13 11.70 -18.21
CA ASP A 240 -28.45 11.48 -18.75
C ASP A 240 -28.52 10.06 -19.33
N ILE A 241 -29.72 9.51 -19.41
CA ILE A 241 -29.98 8.21 -20.02
C ILE A 241 -30.90 8.44 -21.19
N GLN A 242 -30.44 8.05 -22.37
CA GLN A 242 -31.22 8.10 -23.59
C GLN A 242 -31.62 6.67 -23.98
N VAL A 243 -32.91 6.44 -24.20
CA VAL A 243 -33.45 5.20 -24.78
C VAL A 243 -34.16 5.57 -26.08
N LYS A 244 -33.58 5.21 -27.23
CA LYS A 244 -33.98 5.70 -28.55
C LYS A 244 -34.05 7.23 -28.58
N LYS A 245 -35.25 7.81 -28.69
CA LYS A 245 -35.48 9.26 -28.68
C LYS A 245 -35.84 9.82 -27.29
N GLY A 246 -36.17 8.96 -26.33
CA GLY A 246 -36.52 9.36 -24.97
C GLY A 246 -35.28 9.72 -24.16
N LEU A 247 -35.35 10.82 -23.40
CA LEU A 247 -34.23 11.34 -22.61
C LEU A 247 -34.65 11.56 -21.15
N GLY A 248 -33.97 10.87 -20.23
CA GLY A 248 -34.06 11.10 -18.80
C GLY A 248 -32.81 11.82 -18.30
N LYS A 249 -32.98 12.96 -17.63
CA LYS A 249 -31.87 13.84 -17.23
C LYS A 249 -31.29 13.47 -15.87
N GLU A 250 -29.97 13.45 -15.76
CA GLU A 250 -29.22 13.30 -14.50
C GLU A 250 -29.59 12.05 -13.67
N LEU A 251 -30.06 10.99 -14.31
CA LEU A 251 -30.61 9.82 -13.63
C LEU A 251 -29.54 8.86 -13.08
N PHE A 252 -28.32 8.90 -13.64
CA PHE A 252 -27.24 7.98 -13.28
C PHE A 252 -25.99 8.74 -12.83
N GLU A 253 -25.36 8.36 -11.73
CA GLU A 253 -24.14 9.01 -11.22
C GLU A 253 -23.00 8.01 -11.09
N ILE A 254 -21.86 8.36 -11.69
CA ILE A 254 -20.58 7.70 -11.41
C ILE A 254 -19.89 8.50 -10.31
N LYS A 255 -19.79 7.93 -9.12
CA LYS A 255 -18.95 8.49 -8.05
C LYS A 255 -17.51 8.12 -8.29
N ALA A 256 -16.61 9.04 -7.99
CA ALA A 256 -15.20 8.71 -7.94
C ALA A 256 -14.97 7.70 -6.81
N GLY A 257 -14.49 6.50 -7.13
CA GLY A 257 -14.07 5.58 -6.09
C GLY A 257 -12.79 6.07 -5.42
N THR A 258 -12.56 5.57 -4.22
CA THR A 258 -11.33 5.84 -3.48
C THR A 258 -10.21 4.96 -4.01
N VAL A 259 -9.17 5.58 -4.58
CA VAL A 259 -7.99 4.87 -5.08
C VAL A 259 -6.92 4.82 -4.00
N LYS A 260 -6.27 3.65 -3.88
CA LYS A 260 -5.10 3.44 -3.03
C LYS A 260 -3.88 4.10 -3.68
N LEU A 261 -3.26 5.02 -2.96
CA LEU A 261 -1.89 5.47 -3.17
C LEU A 261 -0.97 4.56 -2.34
N PRO A 262 -0.13 3.71 -2.97
CA PRO A 262 0.82 2.88 -2.23
C PRO A 262 1.78 3.76 -1.42
N LEU A 263 2.10 3.33 -0.19
CA LEU A 263 3.01 4.07 0.68
C LEU A 263 4.40 4.18 0.03
N GLY A 264 4.98 5.39 -0.04
CA GLY A 264 6.25 5.60 -0.77
C GLY A 264 6.15 5.42 -2.29
N GLY A 265 4.94 5.25 -2.82
CA GLY A 265 4.64 5.04 -4.23
C GLY A 265 4.07 6.27 -4.92
N ARG A 266 3.50 6.05 -6.11
CA ARG A 266 2.86 7.08 -6.93
C ARG A 266 1.64 6.54 -7.67
N ILE A 267 0.68 7.40 -7.97
CA ILE A 267 -0.51 7.10 -8.78
C ILE A 267 -0.84 8.27 -9.71
N GLU A 268 -1.53 7.99 -10.80
CA GLU A 268 -2.20 9.02 -11.60
C GLU A 268 -3.56 9.35 -10.97
N ILE A 269 -3.83 10.64 -10.80
CA ILE A 269 -5.08 11.17 -10.24
C ILE A 269 -5.75 12.09 -11.26
N THR A 270 -7.07 11.95 -11.41
CA THR A 270 -7.91 12.79 -12.27
C THR A 270 -8.84 13.65 -11.41
N PRO A 271 -9.44 14.73 -11.96
CA PRO A 271 -10.40 15.55 -11.23
C PRO A 271 -11.51 14.72 -10.56
N GLY A 272 -11.81 15.04 -9.30
CA GLY A 272 -12.81 14.36 -8.49
C GLY A 272 -12.36 13.04 -7.84
N MET A 273 -11.17 12.50 -8.18
CA MET A 273 -10.68 11.26 -7.56
C MET A 273 -10.45 11.42 -6.06
N LYS A 274 -10.92 10.44 -5.30
CA LYS A 274 -10.61 10.31 -3.88
C LYS A 274 -9.40 9.42 -3.72
N VAL A 275 -8.48 9.80 -2.84
CA VAL A 275 -7.24 9.06 -2.62
C VAL A 275 -7.13 8.66 -1.16
N ARG A 276 -6.63 7.44 -0.90
CA ARG A 276 -6.24 7.02 0.44
C ARG A 276 -4.88 6.35 0.42
N VAL A 277 -4.15 6.45 1.53
CA VAL A 277 -2.85 5.80 1.76
C VAL A 277 -2.90 5.04 3.08
N TYR A 278 -2.32 3.85 3.13
CA TYR A 278 -2.24 3.07 4.36
C TYR A 278 -0.90 3.33 5.05
N VAL A 279 -0.96 3.70 6.33
CA VAL A 279 0.22 3.84 7.18
C VAL A 279 0.30 2.63 8.10
N PRO A 280 1.30 1.76 7.97
CA PRO A 280 1.38 0.48 8.68
C PRO A 280 1.89 0.64 10.12
N ASN A 281 2.67 1.69 10.40
CA ASN A 281 3.33 1.84 11.70
C ASN A 281 2.42 2.58 12.70
N ARG A 282 2.16 1.95 13.85
CA ARG A 282 1.36 2.56 14.92
C ARG A 282 2.10 3.65 15.71
N GLU A 283 3.43 3.67 15.66
CA GLU A 283 4.24 4.62 16.44
C GLU A 283 4.28 6.02 15.79
N GLY A 284 3.72 6.15 14.58
CA GLY A 284 3.66 7.41 13.86
C GLY A 284 4.89 7.72 13.02
N GLY A 285 4.87 8.88 12.36
CA GLY A 285 5.91 9.34 11.45
C GLY A 285 5.47 10.58 10.67
N ILE A 286 6.26 10.97 9.68
CA ILE A 286 6.02 12.13 8.84
C ILE A 286 5.61 11.66 7.44
N LEU A 287 4.40 12.02 7.03
CA LEU A 287 3.87 11.75 5.70
C LEU A 287 3.87 13.06 4.88
N SER A 288 4.41 12.98 3.67
CA SER A 288 4.48 14.11 2.75
C SER A 288 4.04 13.70 1.35
N PHE A 289 3.54 14.65 0.58
CA PHE A 289 2.99 14.43 -0.75
C PHE A 289 3.62 15.38 -1.77
N ARG A 290 3.68 14.94 -3.04
CA ARG A 290 4.15 15.76 -4.16
C ARG A 290 3.27 15.55 -5.38
N GLY A 291 3.20 16.58 -6.24
CA GLY A 291 2.47 16.55 -7.53
C GLY A 291 1.05 17.14 -7.49
N ALA A 292 0.38 17.06 -6.34
CA ALA A 292 -0.86 17.78 -6.06
C ALA A 292 -0.88 18.31 -4.62
N GLU A 293 -1.58 19.42 -4.41
CA GLU A 293 -1.80 19.99 -3.08
C GLU A 293 -2.84 19.15 -2.33
N VAL A 294 -2.47 18.69 -1.13
CA VAL A 294 -3.35 18.00 -0.19
C VAL A 294 -3.82 19.03 0.82
N LYS A 295 -5.10 19.44 0.73
CA LYS A 295 -5.72 20.40 1.64
C LYS A 295 -5.84 19.82 3.04
N THR A 296 -6.33 18.58 3.10
CA THR A 296 -6.66 17.92 4.36
C THR A 296 -6.26 16.44 4.29
N LEU A 297 -5.77 15.91 5.40
CA LEU A 297 -5.57 14.48 5.60
C LEU A 297 -6.49 14.01 6.73
N ARG A 298 -7.26 12.95 6.54
CA ARG A 298 -8.22 12.43 7.54
C ARG A 298 -7.95 10.97 7.86
N PHE A 299 -7.98 10.59 9.13
CA PHE A 299 -7.73 9.23 9.58
C PHE A 299 -9.00 8.39 9.69
N GLY A 300 -8.95 7.14 9.21
CA GLY A 300 -10.00 6.12 9.35
C GLY A 300 -11.10 6.19 8.29
N SER A 301 -11.59 7.39 7.96
CA SER A 301 -12.60 7.60 6.92
C SER A 301 -12.50 9.01 6.31
N GLU A 302 -13.31 9.27 5.27
CA GLU A 302 -13.42 10.59 4.64
C GLU A 302 -13.98 11.67 5.58
N GLN A 303 -14.68 11.29 6.65
CA GLN A 303 -15.20 12.19 7.68
C GLN A 303 -14.46 12.00 9.01
N GLY A 304 -13.30 11.34 8.96
CA GLY A 304 -12.52 10.98 10.13
C GLY A 304 -11.76 12.15 10.75
N GLU A 305 -10.91 11.82 11.71
CA GLU A 305 -10.07 12.78 12.43
C GLU A 305 -9.13 13.50 11.48
N GLU A 306 -9.18 14.82 11.47
CA GLU A 306 -8.31 15.67 10.67
C GLU A 306 -6.89 15.71 11.24
N ILE A 307 -5.90 15.53 10.36
CA ILE A 307 -4.48 15.61 10.69
C ILE A 307 -3.95 16.95 10.18
N PRO A 308 -3.56 17.87 11.08
CA PRO A 308 -3.05 19.17 10.67
C PRO A 308 -1.67 19.06 10.03
N LEU A 309 -1.38 20.01 9.14
CA LEU A 309 -0.02 20.25 8.65
C LEU A 309 0.83 20.82 9.79
N ASN A 310 2.08 20.36 9.88
CA ASN A 310 3.08 20.97 10.74
C ASN A 310 3.67 22.24 10.09
N ASN A 311 4.57 22.92 10.81
CA ASN A 311 5.22 24.16 10.34
C ASN A 311 6.05 24.00 9.05
N GLU A 312 6.34 22.77 8.63
CA GLU A 312 7.07 22.46 7.39
C GLU A 312 6.15 22.05 6.23
N GLY A 313 4.82 22.13 6.41
CA GLY A 313 3.86 21.68 5.42
C GLY A 313 3.85 20.16 5.24
N LYS A 314 4.16 19.39 6.30
CA LYS A 314 4.10 17.92 6.32
C LYS A 314 3.07 17.43 7.33
N PHE A 315 2.53 16.23 7.14
CA PHE A 315 1.57 15.62 8.06
C PHE A 315 2.28 14.74 9.09
N GLU A 316 2.12 15.04 10.38
CA GLU A 316 2.59 14.16 11.46
C GLU A 316 1.49 13.15 11.80
N VAL A 317 1.64 11.92 11.32
CA VAL A 317 0.68 10.83 11.56
C VAL A 317 1.06 10.07 12.81
N LYS A 318 0.09 9.73 13.66
CA LYS A 318 0.30 9.10 14.98
C LYS A 318 -0.41 7.76 15.15
N LYS A 319 -1.15 7.31 14.13
CA LYS A 319 -1.96 6.08 14.17
C LYS A 319 -1.63 5.24 12.94
N HIS A 320 -1.78 3.93 13.06
CA HIS A 320 -1.75 3.04 11.89
C HIS A 320 -3.15 2.98 11.27
N GLY A 321 -3.22 2.74 9.96
CA GLY A 321 -4.48 2.54 9.25
C GLY A 321 -4.58 3.38 7.98
N TRP A 322 -5.81 3.50 7.48
CA TRP A 322 -6.12 4.27 6.28
C TRP A 322 -6.21 5.76 6.56
N TYR A 323 -5.53 6.54 5.73
CA TYR A 323 -5.61 7.99 5.68
C TYR A 323 -6.19 8.43 4.35
N TYR A 324 -7.23 9.27 4.39
CA TYR A 324 -7.96 9.78 3.25
C TYR A 324 -7.50 11.21 2.94
N LEU A 325 -7.19 11.47 1.68
CA LEU A 325 -6.69 12.75 1.22
C LEU A 325 -7.82 13.57 0.60
N GLU A 326 -7.93 14.82 1.03
CA GLU A 326 -8.71 15.85 0.36
C GLU A 326 -7.76 16.68 -0.51
N LEU A 327 -7.85 16.50 -1.82
CA LEU A 327 -7.00 17.20 -2.78
C LEU A 327 -7.62 18.56 -3.14
N SER A 328 -6.78 19.55 -3.44
CA SER A 328 -7.24 20.75 -4.14
C SER A 328 -7.88 20.39 -5.48
N GLU A 329 -8.83 21.20 -5.94
CA GLU A 329 -9.49 20.97 -7.24
C GLU A 329 -8.45 20.87 -8.35
N LEU A 330 -8.47 19.73 -9.06
CA LEU A 330 -7.58 19.46 -10.18
C LEU A 330 -8.26 19.91 -11.46
N SER A 331 -7.55 20.62 -12.32
CA SER A 331 -8.04 20.95 -13.68
C SER A 331 -7.68 19.88 -14.72
N PHE A 332 -6.73 19.00 -14.43
CA PHE A 332 -6.25 17.95 -15.33
C PHE A 332 -5.60 16.80 -14.55
N THR A 333 -5.32 15.68 -15.24
CA THR A 333 -4.65 14.50 -14.68
C THR A 333 -3.22 14.81 -14.21
N ARG A 334 -2.84 14.34 -13.02
CA ARG A 334 -1.47 14.52 -12.48
C ARG A 334 -0.96 13.26 -11.80
N THR A 335 0.35 13.13 -11.69
CA THR A 335 0.97 12.13 -10.82
C THR A 335 1.02 12.64 -9.38
N LEU A 336 0.39 11.92 -8.45
CA LEU A 336 0.53 12.11 -7.01
C LEU A 336 1.51 11.08 -6.46
N SER A 337 2.48 11.51 -5.66
CA SER A 337 3.36 10.60 -4.91
C SER A 337 3.35 10.93 -3.42
N CYS A 338 3.70 9.95 -2.59
CA CYS A 338 3.90 10.16 -1.17
C CYS A 338 5.26 9.65 -0.70
N GLN A 339 5.74 10.19 0.42
CA GLN A 339 6.91 9.73 1.14
C GLN A 339 6.58 9.68 2.62
N TYR A 340 6.90 8.54 3.25
CA TYR A 340 6.70 8.33 4.68
C TYR A 340 8.04 8.08 5.38
N ILE A 341 8.34 8.93 6.35
CA ILE A 341 9.63 8.97 7.05
C ILE A 341 9.38 8.82 8.54
N ILE A 342 10.20 7.99 9.18
CA ILE A 342 10.34 7.96 10.64
C ILE A 342 11.76 8.37 10.96
N GLU A 343 11.93 9.41 11.76
CA GLU A 343 13.24 9.88 12.16
C GLU A 343 13.30 10.15 13.65
N ALA A 344 14.47 9.90 14.22
CA ALA A 344 14.76 10.19 15.61
C ALA A 344 16.20 10.64 15.77
N GLU A 345 16.41 11.51 16.74
CA GLU A 345 17.70 11.99 17.14
C GLU A 345 17.69 12.18 18.65
N THR A 346 18.80 11.81 19.31
CA THR A 346 18.97 12.11 20.74
C THR A 346 19.07 13.62 20.95
N PRO A 347 18.49 14.16 22.03
CA PRO A 347 18.71 15.54 22.44
C PRO A 347 20.21 15.85 22.54
N LYS A 348 20.58 17.11 22.26
CA LYS A 348 21.99 17.53 22.17
C LYS A 348 22.78 17.19 23.44
N GLU A 349 22.16 17.31 24.60
CA GLU A 349 22.73 17.03 25.92
C GLU A 349 22.89 15.53 26.24
N LYS A 350 22.27 14.65 25.43
CA LYS A 350 22.38 13.19 25.51
C LYS A 350 23.15 12.59 24.34
N ARG A 351 23.62 13.42 23.42
CA ARG A 351 24.39 12.96 22.25
C ARG A 351 25.75 12.44 22.74
N PRO A 352 26.16 11.23 22.33
CA PRO A 352 27.48 10.72 22.63
C PRO A 352 28.54 11.58 21.92
N TRP A 353 29.69 11.76 22.56
CA TRP A 353 30.85 12.37 21.92
C TRP A 353 31.52 11.37 20.96
N ASN A 354 32.06 11.87 19.85
CA ASN A 354 33.00 11.10 19.04
C ASN A 354 34.23 10.79 19.88
N PHE A 355 34.88 9.66 19.62
CA PHE A 355 36.02 9.22 20.39
C PHE A 355 37.10 8.71 19.46
N TRP A 356 38.30 8.52 19.97
CA TRP A 356 39.31 7.71 19.32
C TRP A 356 39.18 6.32 19.92
N TYR A 357 39.29 5.26 19.14
CA TYR A 357 39.23 3.91 19.71
C TYR A 357 40.48 3.56 20.53
N PHE A 358 41.49 4.44 20.62
CA PHE A 358 42.75 4.24 21.34
C PHE A 358 43.38 2.87 20.99
N PRO A 359 43.89 2.71 19.75
CA PRO A 359 44.50 1.48 19.25
C PRO A 359 45.58 0.97 20.19
N PHE A 360 45.64 -0.34 20.33
CA PHE A 360 46.77 -1.02 20.96
C PHE A 360 47.98 -1.13 20.04
N TYR A 361 47.80 -0.89 18.74
CA TYR A 361 48.87 -0.92 17.75
C TYR A 361 49.74 0.34 17.84
N ASP A 362 51.02 0.15 18.16
CA ASP A 362 51.97 1.22 18.51
C ASP A 362 52.24 2.16 17.31
N ARG A 363 52.30 1.59 16.10
CA ARG A 363 52.70 2.35 14.90
C ARG A 363 51.59 3.22 14.31
N THR A 364 50.34 3.13 14.78
CA THR A 364 49.26 3.97 14.23
C THR A 364 49.31 5.41 14.73
N SER A 365 49.91 5.70 15.90
CA SER A 365 49.94 7.06 16.44
C SER A 365 51.03 7.26 17.52
N PRO A 366 52.32 7.37 17.15
CA PRO A 366 53.39 7.63 18.09
C PRO A 366 53.18 8.98 18.82
N GLY A 367 53.18 8.98 20.16
CA GLY A 367 53.08 10.17 21.01
C GLY A 367 51.65 10.59 21.39
N LEU A 368 50.63 9.81 21.00
CA LEU A 368 49.23 10.09 21.27
C LEU A 368 48.53 8.95 22.02
N ASN A 369 49.16 7.77 22.11
CA ASN A 369 48.59 6.63 22.81
C ASN A 369 48.59 6.87 24.33
N LEU A 370 47.63 6.27 25.04
CA LEU A 370 47.53 6.33 26.50
C LEU A 370 48.81 5.84 27.19
N TYR A 371 49.53 4.93 26.53
CA TYR A 371 50.72 4.24 27.03
C TYR A 371 52.05 4.90 26.63
N ASP A 372 52.01 6.06 25.97
CA ASP A 372 53.21 6.76 25.53
C ASP A 372 53.89 7.50 26.70
N ASP A 373 55.21 7.64 26.61
CA ASP A 373 55.97 8.44 27.57
C ASP A 373 55.52 9.90 27.50
N GLY A 374 55.21 10.50 28.65
CA GLY A 374 54.57 11.82 28.77
C GLY A 374 53.06 11.82 28.49
N GLY A 375 52.47 10.66 28.17
CA GLY A 375 51.05 10.51 27.84
C GLY A 375 50.10 10.52 29.04
N ALA A 376 48.82 10.22 28.77
CA ALA A 376 47.73 10.37 29.73
C ALA A 376 47.94 9.62 31.05
N TYR A 377 48.48 8.39 31.01
CA TYR A 377 48.71 7.61 32.22
C TYR A 377 49.86 8.12 33.07
N GLU A 378 51.00 8.49 32.48
CA GLU A 378 52.12 9.03 33.25
C GLU A 378 51.70 10.33 33.96
N LYS A 379 50.97 11.20 33.25
CA LYS A 379 50.39 12.41 33.83
C LYS A 379 49.46 12.07 35.00
N LEU A 380 48.59 11.08 34.84
CA LEU A 380 47.66 10.66 35.88
C LEU A 380 48.39 10.09 37.10
N ASP A 381 49.42 9.26 36.89
CA ASP A 381 50.21 8.69 37.97
C ASP A 381 50.91 9.79 38.78
N LYS A 382 51.40 10.86 38.13
CA LYS A 382 51.93 12.06 38.83
C LYS A 382 50.87 12.75 39.69
N VAL A 383 49.64 12.87 39.19
CA VAL A 383 48.49 13.42 39.95
C VAL A 383 48.11 12.54 41.13
N LEU A 384 48.14 11.21 40.96
CA LEU A 384 47.75 10.26 42.00
C LEU A 384 48.88 9.92 42.98
N GLY A 385 50.11 10.36 42.72
CA GLY A 385 51.28 10.05 43.54
C GLY A 385 51.76 8.61 43.41
N ASN A 386 51.44 7.94 42.30
CA ASN A 386 51.88 6.57 42.02
C ASN A 386 53.34 6.61 41.56
N GLN A 387 54.31 6.27 42.42
CA GLN A 387 55.71 6.25 42.00
C GLN A 387 56.01 5.08 41.04
N PRO A 388 56.84 5.30 39.99
CA PRO A 388 57.38 4.22 39.18
C PRO A 388 58.30 3.30 40.01
N LYS A 389 58.46 2.05 39.59
CA LYS A 389 59.22 1.02 40.34
C LYS A 389 60.75 1.19 40.28
N LYS A 390 61.27 2.09 39.43
CA LYS A 390 62.70 2.41 39.29
C LYS A 390 62.95 3.86 39.72
N GLU A 391 64.15 4.17 40.21
CA GLU A 391 64.51 5.47 40.81
C GLU A 391 64.20 6.67 39.90
N GLY A 392 63.19 7.46 40.32
CA GLY A 392 62.74 8.67 39.63
C GLY A 392 61.80 8.41 38.44
N TRP A 393 61.05 9.43 38.01
CA TRP A 393 60.17 9.40 36.83
C TRP A 393 60.93 9.27 35.49
N LYS A 394 62.09 8.59 35.46
CA LYS A 394 62.94 8.46 34.26
C LYS A 394 62.36 7.50 33.22
N ASP A 395 61.65 6.45 33.65
CA ASP A 395 61.03 5.46 32.77
C ASP A 395 59.55 5.24 33.18
N PHE A 396 58.58 5.73 32.41
CA PHE A 396 57.17 5.36 32.59
C PHE A 396 57.03 3.84 32.42
N THR A 397 56.23 3.20 33.27
CA THR A 397 56.05 1.73 33.25
C THR A 397 54.59 1.40 32.94
N PRO A 398 54.19 1.36 31.64
CA PRO A 398 52.81 1.08 31.21
C PRO A 398 52.20 -0.17 31.85
N SER A 399 53.04 -1.17 32.17
CA SER A 399 52.61 -2.44 32.74
C SER A 399 51.95 -2.32 34.11
N GLN A 400 52.08 -1.20 34.81
CA GLN A 400 51.40 -0.96 36.08
C GLN A 400 49.90 -0.66 35.89
N HIS A 401 49.51 -0.21 34.70
CA HIS A 401 48.13 0.02 34.31
C HIS A 401 47.47 -1.24 33.72
N MET A 402 48.10 -2.41 33.84
CA MET A 402 47.53 -3.71 33.45
C MET A 402 47.00 -4.46 34.68
N ASP A 403 45.97 -5.31 34.51
CA ASP A 403 45.34 -6.01 35.63
C ASP A 403 46.35 -6.87 36.39
N TYR A 404 46.56 -6.51 37.66
CA TYR A 404 47.57 -7.06 38.57
C TYR A 404 47.10 -8.30 39.34
N ARG A 405 45.89 -8.82 39.08
CA ARG A 405 45.31 -9.93 39.88
C ARG A 405 46.10 -11.23 39.88
N ASP A 406 47.24 -11.30 39.24
CA ASP A 406 48.10 -12.47 39.36
C ASP A 406 49.60 -12.09 39.32
N GLU A 407 50.09 -11.49 40.42
CA GLU A 407 51.53 -11.30 40.70
C GLU A 407 52.36 -12.58 40.56
N LYS A 408 51.71 -13.74 40.64
CA LYS A 408 52.29 -15.08 40.48
C LYS A 408 51.89 -15.77 39.16
N SER A 409 51.16 -15.09 38.27
CA SER A 409 50.83 -15.71 36.99
C SER A 409 52.08 -15.88 36.16
N LYS A 410 52.21 -17.07 35.58
CA LYS A 410 53.04 -17.28 34.41
C LYS A 410 52.81 -16.20 33.34
N ILE A 411 51.60 -15.63 33.21
CA ILE A 411 51.29 -14.49 32.34
C ILE A 411 52.33 -13.38 32.53
N LYS A 412 52.59 -12.92 33.77
CA LYS A 412 53.57 -11.87 34.05
C LYS A 412 54.98 -12.18 33.50
N GLU A 413 55.46 -13.39 33.73
CA GLU A 413 56.75 -13.86 33.22
C GLU A 413 56.74 -13.95 31.68
N PHE A 414 55.63 -14.41 31.10
CA PHE A 414 55.47 -14.56 29.67
C PHE A 414 55.57 -13.20 28.94
N ALA A 415 54.85 -12.13 29.32
CA ALA A 415 55.06 -10.87 28.58
C ALA A 415 56.32 -10.11 28.97
N GLU A 416 56.87 -10.25 30.20
CA GLU A 416 58.21 -9.70 30.45
C GLU A 416 59.25 -10.29 29.48
N LYS A 417 59.14 -11.57 29.10
CA LYS A 417 59.97 -12.18 28.05
C LYS A 417 59.61 -11.63 26.66
N TYR A 418 58.32 -11.57 26.30
CA TYR A 418 57.87 -11.06 25.01
C TYR A 418 58.33 -9.61 24.74
N PHE A 419 58.17 -8.71 25.72
CA PHE A 419 58.58 -7.30 25.60
C PHE A 419 60.11 -7.12 25.53
N LYS A 420 60.89 -8.12 25.94
CA LYS A 420 62.35 -8.16 25.73
C LYS A 420 62.75 -8.71 24.34
N GLY A 421 61.79 -8.91 23.43
CA GLY A 421 62.03 -9.40 22.07
C GLY A 421 62.16 -10.93 21.97
N TRP A 422 61.72 -11.66 23.00
CA TRP A 422 61.77 -13.14 23.00
C TRP A 422 60.77 -13.72 22.00
N LYS A 423 61.23 -14.58 21.09
CA LYS A 423 60.36 -15.36 20.18
C LYS A 423 59.98 -16.67 20.84
N TRP A 424 58.68 -16.97 20.92
CA TRP A 424 58.18 -18.24 21.45
C TRP A 424 58.52 -19.38 20.48
N ASP A 425 59.47 -20.22 20.86
CA ASP A 425 59.62 -21.54 20.23
C ASP A 425 58.73 -22.51 21.00
N LEU A 426 57.55 -22.79 20.44
CA LEU A 426 56.59 -23.69 21.07
C LEU A 426 57.20 -25.07 21.33
N ASN A 427 58.16 -25.53 20.53
CA ASN A 427 58.76 -26.86 20.70
C ASN A 427 59.65 -26.98 21.94
N SER A 428 60.18 -25.88 22.44
CA SER A 428 61.01 -25.84 23.67
C SER A 428 60.22 -25.49 24.93
N MET A 429 58.91 -25.28 24.82
CA MET A 429 58.04 -24.98 25.95
C MET A 429 57.51 -26.24 26.64
N SER A 430 57.33 -26.19 27.96
CA SER A 430 56.67 -27.26 28.70
C SER A 430 55.20 -27.38 28.28
N GLU A 431 54.62 -28.57 28.39
CA GLU A 431 53.24 -28.80 27.97
C GLU A 431 52.23 -28.00 28.80
N ASN A 432 52.52 -27.78 30.07
CA ASN A 432 51.78 -26.87 30.94
C ASN A 432 51.82 -25.42 30.45
N ASP A 433 52.95 -24.97 29.90
CA ASP A 433 53.08 -23.62 29.33
C ASP A 433 52.39 -23.50 27.96
N LYS A 434 52.39 -24.58 27.17
CA LYS A 434 51.61 -24.65 25.92
C LYS A 434 50.11 -24.63 26.22
N GLU A 435 49.62 -25.41 27.19
CA GLU A 435 48.22 -25.36 27.63
C GLU A 435 47.86 -24.01 28.23
N PHE A 436 48.75 -23.41 29.02
CA PHE A 436 48.58 -22.08 29.56
C PHE A 436 48.50 -21.01 28.47
N LEU A 437 49.41 -21.03 27.49
CA LEU A 437 49.32 -20.18 26.30
C LEU A 437 48.11 -20.50 25.43
N LYS A 438 47.60 -21.72 25.40
CA LYS A 438 46.37 -22.07 24.68
C LYS A 438 45.12 -21.51 25.39
N LYS A 439 45.12 -21.50 26.72
CA LYS A 439 44.04 -21.00 27.60
C LYS A 439 44.05 -19.47 27.74
N HIS A 440 45.22 -18.86 27.71
CA HIS A 440 45.46 -17.41 27.78
C HIS A 440 46.01 -16.88 26.46
N ASN A 441 45.61 -17.54 25.37
CA ASN A 441 46.12 -17.25 24.04
C ASN A 441 45.91 -15.77 23.74
N PRO A 442 46.95 -15.03 23.31
CA PRO A 442 46.81 -13.67 22.80
C PRO A 442 45.79 -13.53 21.65
N SER A 443 45.28 -14.63 21.10
CA SER A 443 44.15 -14.65 20.16
C SER A 443 42.76 -14.81 20.81
N THR A 444 42.65 -14.76 22.15
CA THR A 444 41.38 -14.85 22.89
C THR A 444 41.20 -13.62 23.79
N ILE A 445 39.94 -13.23 24.06
CA ILE A 445 39.59 -12.08 24.93
C ILE A 445 40.21 -12.16 26.34
N LYS A 446 40.63 -13.33 26.83
CA LYS A 446 41.30 -13.47 28.14
C LYS A 446 42.82 -13.30 28.11
N GLY A 447 43.46 -13.33 26.93
CA GLY A 447 44.87 -12.95 26.73
C GLY A 447 45.05 -11.49 26.29
N TYR A 448 43.94 -10.73 26.26
CA TYR A 448 43.71 -9.52 25.46
C TYR A 448 44.36 -8.26 26.02
N ALA A 449 44.33 -8.06 27.35
CA ALA A 449 44.90 -6.88 28.00
C ALA A 449 46.43 -6.87 28.04
N TYR A 450 47.07 -8.04 27.90
CA TYR A 450 48.44 -8.24 28.39
C TYR A 450 49.50 -8.32 27.28
N CYS A 451 49.15 -8.76 26.06
CA CYS A 451 50.11 -8.96 24.97
C CYS A 451 50.17 -7.81 23.94
N TYR A 452 49.22 -6.86 23.94
CA TYR A 452 48.95 -6.07 22.74
C TYR A 452 49.06 -4.55 22.85
N GLN A 453 49.29 -3.92 24.02
CA GLN A 453 49.38 -2.46 24.16
C GLN A 453 50.54 -1.79 23.36
N ARG A 454 51.38 -2.60 22.69
CA ARG A 454 52.33 -2.18 21.63
C ARG A 454 52.39 -3.19 20.49
N SER A 455 51.24 -3.63 19.99
CA SER A 455 51.22 -4.52 18.82
C SER A 455 51.94 -3.85 17.66
N THR A 456 52.80 -4.61 16.99
CA THR A 456 53.34 -4.23 15.68
C THR A 456 52.77 -5.11 14.56
N ASP A 457 51.74 -5.91 14.84
CA ASP A 457 51.01 -6.66 13.81
C ASP A 457 49.96 -5.75 13.15
N PRO A 458 50.15 -5.34 11.88
CA PRO A 458 49.21 -4.46 11.19
C PRO A 458 47.83 -5.10 10.98
N LYS A 459 47.69 -6.43 11.06
CA LYS A 459 46.38 -7.10 10.96
C LYS A 459 45.52 -6.92 12.21
N LYS A 460 46.12 -6.42 13.29
CA LYS A 460 45.48 -6.15 14.59
C LYS A 460 45.41 -4.67 14.89
N SER A 461 45.56 -3.81 13.88
CA SER A 461 45.44 -2.36 14.02
C SER A 461 44.05 -1.93 14.53
N TRP A 462 43.02 -2.72 14.27
CA TRP A 462 41.66 -2.48 14.74
C TRP A 462 41.45 -2.75 16.24
N TRP A 463 42.41 -3.39 16.90
CA TRP A 463 42.28 -3.68 18.33
C TRP A 463 42.51 -2.41 19.14
N GLY A 464 41.57 -2.12 20.04
CA GLY A 464 41.68 -1.01 20.97
C GLY A 464 40.56 -0.99 22.00
N HIS A 465 40.28 0.20 22.51
CA HIS A 465 39.35 0.49 23.57
C HIS A 465 37.95 0.93 23.09
N CYS A 466 37.54 0.61 21.85
CA CYS A 466 36.23 1.05 21.30
C CYS A 466 35.02 0.70 22.20
N TRP A 467 35.03 -0.45 22.87
CA TRP A 467 33.99 -0.80 23.84
C TRP A 467 33.96 0.15 25.05
N GLY A 468 35.12 0.42 25.64
CA GLY A 468 35.23 1.36 26.75
C GLY A 468 34.77 2.76 26.36
N ALA A 469 35.09 3.19 25.14
CA ALA A 469 34.70 4.48 24.59
C ALA A 469 33.18 4.58 24.38
N VAL A 470 32.54 3.51 23.90
CA VAL A 470 31.08 3.41 23.81
C VAL A 470 30.41 3.53 25.18
N VAL A 471 30.93 2.85 26.20
CA VAL A 471 30.37 2.93 27.56
C VAL A 471 30.56 4.33 28.15
N ALA A 472 31.76 4.90 27.99
CA ALA A 472 32.08 6.24 28.48
C ALA A 472 31.21 7.31 27.81
N SER A 473 31.14 7.31 26.48
CA SER A 473 30.36 8.29 25.69
C SER A 473 28.86 8.15 25.84
N SER A 474 28.36 6.98 26.18
CA SER A 474 26.94 6.76 26.49
C SER A 474 26.54 7.26 27.88
N LEU A 475 27.48 7.31 28.84
CA LEU A 475 27.18 7.57 30.24
C LEU A 475 27.64 8.95 30.73
N TYR A 476 28.62 9.57 30.07
CA TYR A 476 29.22 10.83 30.51
C TYR A 476 29.29 11.84 29.38
N THR A 477 29.12 13.12 29.71
CA THR A 477 29.34 14.22 28.79
C THR A 477 30.80 14.32 28.40
N VAL A 478 31.08 14.93 27.24
CA VAL A 478 32.44 15.29 26.83
C VAL A 478 33.14 16.09 27.95
N PRO A 479 34.43 15.81 28.25
CA PRO A 479 35.19 16.60 29.21
C PRO A 479 35.48 18.01 28.70
N GLU A 480 36.04 18.86 29.59
CA GLU A 480 36.55 20.18 29.21
C GLU A 480 37.68 20.04 28.17
N LYS A 481 37.94 21.10 27.37
CA LYS A 481 38.99 21.05 26.34
C LYS A 481 40.39 20.77 26.91
N THR A 482 40.65 21.33 28.09
CA THR A 482 41.89 21.11 28.85
C THR A 482 41.60 21.11 30.35
N LYS A 483 42.45 20.42 31.11
CA LYS A 483 42.41 20.42 32.58
C LYS A 483 43.82 20.43 33.15
N THR A 484 44.14 21.45 33.94
CA THR A 484 45.40 21.51 34.69
C THR A 484 45.16 21.03 36.12
N LEU A 485 45.99 20.08 36.57
CA LEU A 485 45.92 19.48 37.89
C LEU A 485 47.28 19.59 38.59
N LYS A 486 47.27 19.72 39.91
CA LYS A 486 48.48 19.61 40.72
C LYS A 486 48.86 18.16 40.91
N THR A 487 50.15 17.87 40.74
CA THR A 487 50.75 16.56 41.00
C THR A 487 51.01 16.38 42.49
N ALA A 488 51.40 15.16 42.89
CA ALA A 488 51.73 14.85 44.29
C ALA A 488 52.96 15.61 44.82
N ASP A 489 53.87 16.07 43.94
CA ASP A 489 55.04 16.89 44.31
C ASP A 489 54.76 18.40 44.28
N GLY A 490 53.54 18.81 43.93
CA GLY A 490 53.11 20.21 43.86
C GLY A 490 53.34 20.88 42.50
N SER A 491 53.97 20.22 41.53
CA SER A 491 54.04 20.68 40.14
C SER A 491 52.66 20.62 39.46
N GLU A 492 52.54 21.22 38.28
CA GLU A 492 51.31 21.23 37.50
C GLU A 492 51.46 20.40 36.23
N VAL A 493 50.40 19.68 35.87
CA VAL A 493 50.31 18.92 34.64
C VAL A 493 48.97 19.19 33.95
N THR A 494 49.00 19.37 32.63
CA THR A 494 47.81 19.67 31.82
C THR A 494 47.42 18.48 30.96
N PHE A 495 46.15 18.11 31.06
CA PHE A 495 45.48 17.13 30.22
C PHE A 495 44.69 17.84 29.12
N ASN A 496 44.73 17.35 27.89
CA ASN A 496 43.80 17.74 26.85
C ASN A 496 42.52 16.87 26.87
N GLN A 497 41.53 17.20 26.05
CA GLN A 497 40.26 16.48 25.95
C GLN A 497 40.44 14.99 25.64
N GLU A 498 41.26 14.64 24.65
CA GLU A 498 41.53 13.25 24.23
C GLU A 498 42.13 12.41 25.35
N GLU A 499 43.08 12.99 26.10
CA GLU A 499 43.70 12.30 27.23
C GLU A 499 42.68 12.00 28.32
N MET A 500 41.77 12.94 28.59
CA MET A 500 40.66 12.73 29.54
C MET A 500 39.68 11.67 29.03
N GLU A 501 39.21 11.77 27.78
CA GLU A 501 38.35 10.78 27.13
C GLU A 501 38.98 9.38 27.16
N GLY A 502 40.28 9.30 26.89
CA GLY A 502 41.07 8.08 26.91
C GLY A 502 41.20 7.44 28.27
N LEU A 503 41.42 8.24 29.33
CA LEU A 503 41.44 7.74 30.71
C LEU A 503 40.08 7.16 31.12
N LEU A 504 38.98 7.84 30.76
CA LEU A 504 37.62 7.37 31.05
C LEU A 504 37.26 6.12 30.22
N THR A 505 37.63 6.12 28.95
CA THR A 505 37.48 4.99 28.02
C THR A 505 38.22 3.75 28.52
N SER A 506 39.48 3.92 28.92
CA SER A 506 40.31 2.86 29.51
C SER A 506 39.66 2.28 30.76
N TYR A 507 39.16 3.15 31.63
CA TYR A 507 38.43 2.71 32.82
C TYR A 507 37.31 1.74 32.42
N PHE A 508 36.49 2.07 31.42
CA PHE A 508 35.36 1.22 31.01
C PHE A 508 35.67 0.03 30.07
N THR A 509 36.91 -0.18 29.65
CA THR A 509 37.25 -1.13 28.55
C THR A 509 36.88 -2.59 28.79
N ASN A 510 36.76 -3.04 30.05
CA ASN A 510 36.29 -4.40 30.36
C ASN A 510 35.11 -4.38 31.33
N HIS A 511 34.38 -3.26 31.38
CA HIS A 511 33.24 -3.16 32.26
C HIS A 511 32.10 -4.05 31.77
N SER A 512 31.62 -4.89 32.68
CA SER A 512 30.26 -5.41 32.57
C SER A 512 29.29 -4.25 32.68
N ILE A 513 28.24 -4.25 31.87
CA ILE A 513 27.19 -3.24 31.90
C ILE A 513 25.86 -3.88 32.28
N TYR A 514 24.89 -3.04 32.65
CA TYR A 514 23.47 -3.43 32.67
C TYR A 514 22.79 -2.86 31.42
N PRO A 515 22.68 -3.66 30.33
CA PRO A 515 22.04 -3.22 29.10
C PRO A 515 20.54 -3.51 29.12
N ILE A 516 19.77 -2.69 28.42
CA ILE A 516 18.54 -3.16 27.78
C ILE A 516 18.93 -3.68 26.40
N ASN A 517 18.70 -4.97 26.16
CA ASN A 517 19.05 -5.62 24.90
C ASN A 517 17.85 -5.59 23.95
N TYR A 518 17.96 -4.87 22.84
CA TYR A 518 16.94 -4.89 21.79
C TYR A 518 17.26 -5.92 20.71
N MET A 519 18.53 -6.06 20.37
CA MET A 519 19.04 -7.07 19.43
C MET A 519 20.36 -7.62 19.96
N ASN A 520 20.63 -8.90 19.76
CA ASN A 520 21.88 -9.52 20.20
C ASN A 520 22.28 -10.71 19.33
N ARG A 521 23.59 -10.85 19.08
CA ARG A 521 24.20 -11.98 18.36
C ARG A 521 23.70 -12.16 16.93
N CYS A 522 23.37 -11.08 16.24
CA CYS A 522 23.17 -11.14 14.79
C CYS A 522 24.49 -11.64 14.15
N PRO A 523 24.44 -12.71 13.31
CA PRO A 523 25.63 -13.38 12.80
C PRO A 523 26.48 -12.46 11.91
N ALA A 524 27.75 -12.83 11.74
CA ALA A 524 28.67 -12.07 10.91
C ALA A 524 28.44 -12.39 9.43
N GLY A 525 28.08 -11.37 8.67
CA GLY A 525 27.85 -11.51 7.25
C GLY A 525 27.27 -10.24 6.65
N ARG A 526 27.45 -10.12 5.34
CA ARG A 526 26.71 -9.14 4.56
C ARG A 526 25.38 -9.79 4.19
N PRO A 527 24.25 -9.09 4.38
CA PRO A 527 22.99 -9.62 3.91
C PRO A 527 22.97 -9.64 2.37
N THR A 528 22.20 -10.54 1.81
CA THR A 528 21.93 -10.62 0.37
C THR A 528 20.44 -10.43 0.10
N GLU A 529 20.03 -10.29 -1.16
CA GLU A 529 18.59 -10.18 -1.47
C GLU A 529 17.80 -11.48 -1.20
N LYS A 530 18.49 -12.59 -0.86
CA LYS A 530 17.87 -13.90 -0.64
C LYS A 530 17.17 -13.94 0.72
N THR A 531 15.96 -14.47 0.73
CA THR A 531 15.23 -14.72 1.97
C THR A 531 15.72 -15.98 2.68
N GLY A 532 15.60 -16.00 4.01
CA GLY A 532 15.88 -17.16 4.86
C GLY A 532 17.34 -17.25 5.32
N GLU A 533 18.11 -16.17 5.22
CA GLU A 533 19.45 -16.09 5.76
C GLU A 533 19.40 -15.96 7.29
N GLU A 534 20.44 -16.42 8.00
CA GLU A 534 20.46 -16.36 9.48
C GLU A 534 20.37 -14.93 10.02
N VAL A 535 20.79 -13.93 9.23
CA VAL A 535 20.70 -12.51 9.60
C VAL A 535 19.26 -11.98 9.55
N ASP A 536 18.38 -12.58 8.74
CA ASP A 536 17.05 -12.03 8.41
C ASP A 536 16.16 -11.84 9.63
N SER A 537 16.21 -12.78 10.57
CA SER A 537 15.40 -12.73 11.80
C SER A 537 15.84 -11.65 12.80
N PHE A 538 16.76 -10.77 12.42
CA PHE A 538 17.26 -9.68 13.26
C PHE A 538 16.90 -8.29 12.72
N CYS A 539 16.34 -8.16 11.49
CA CYS A 539 16.00 -6.84 10.94
C CYS A 539 14.87 -6.16 11.72
N ASP A 540 13.89 -6.94 12.18
CA ASP A 540 12.78 -6.47 13.01
C ASP A 540 13.29 -6.01 14.39
N ASP A 541 14.11 -6.80 15.06
CA ASP A 541 14.71 -6.48 16.36
C ASP A 541 15.58 -5.23 16.28
N PHE A 542 16.38 -5.10 15.21
CA PHE A 542 17.17 -3.91 14.97
C PHE A 542 16.29 -2.66 14.82
N PHE A 543 15.28 -2.72 13.95
CA PHE A 543 14.40 -1.60 13.68
C PHE A 543 13.54 -1.23 14.91
N LEU A 544 12.93 -2.21 15.58
CA LEU A 544 12.16 -2.03 16.79
C LEU A 544 13.01 -1.49 17.94
N GLY A 545 14.27 -1.90 18.04
CA GLY A 545 15.22 -1.36 19.01
C GLY A 545 15.54 0.12 18.78
N LEU A 546 15.69 0.55 17.53
CA LEU A 546 15.83 1.96 17.17
C LEU A 546 14.55 2.75 17.50
N MET A 547 13.38 2.18 17.20
CA MET A 547 12.09 2.78 17.54
C MET A 547 11.91 2.95 19.05
N GLU A 548 12.21 1.92 19.83
CA GLU A 548 12.06 1.98 21.28
C GLU A 548 13.12 2.88 21.92
N GLY A 549 14.40 2.69 21.59
CA GLY A 549 15.50 3.42 22.20
C GLY A 549 15.62 4.88 21.76
N LEU A 550 15.71 5.12 20.45
CA LEU A 550 15.95 6.45 19.89
C LEU A 550 14.64 7.20 19.65
N TYR A 551 13.62 6.58 19.06
CA TYR A 551 12.40 7.30 18.71
C TYR A 551 11.53 7.62 19.94
N LYS A 552 11.23 6.64 20.79
CA LYS A 552 10.41 6.85 22.00
C LYS A 552 11.20 7.38 23.17
N ASN A 553 12.29 6.70 23.54
CA ASN A 553 13.03 7.03 24.75
C ASN A 553 14.05 8.17 24.56
N LYS A 554 14.34 8.57 23.31
CA LYS A 554 15.28 9.65 22.98
C LYS A 554 16.67 9.42 23.58
N LEU A 555 17.14 8.17 23.60
CA LEU A 555 18.40 7.75 24.20
C LEU A 555 19.33 7.09 23.18
N PRO A 556 20.65 7.33 23.28
CA PRO A 556 21.62 6.71 22.39
C PRO A 556 21.73 5.20 22.60
N LEU A 557 22.14 4.47 21.57
CA LEU A 557 22.21 3.02 21.56
C LEU A 557 23.60 2.54 21.14
N ALA A 558 24.21 1.70 21.98
CA ALA A 558 25.46 1.03 21.66
C ALA A 558 25.21 -0.08 20.64
N SER A 559 26.10 -0.21 19.67
CA SER A 559 26.03 -1.27 18.66
C SER A 559 27.43 -1.65 18.18
N ASN A 560 27.66 -2.95 17.96
CA ASN A 560 28.78 -3.40 17.15
C ASN A 560 28.39 -3.29 15.67
N LEU A 561 28.83 -2.22 15.02
CA LEU A 561 28.59 -1.94 13.60
C LEU A 561 29.57 -2.66 12.67
N ARG A 562 30.53 -3.42 13.23
CA ARG A 562 31.59 -4.14 12.50
C ARG A 562 32.45 -3.19 11.65
N ALA A 563 33.39 -3.74 10.89
CA ALA A 563 34.32 -2.94 10.11
C ALA A 563 33.60 -2.14 9.00
N GLU A 564 34.07 -0.93 8.72
CA GLU A 564 33.74 -0.16 7.51
C GLU A 564 34.48 -0.75 6.29
N SER A 565 34.18 -2.01 6.01
CA SER A 565 34.80 -2.81 4.95
C SER A 565 33.74 -3.70 4.32
N ARG A 566 33.99 -4.11 3.08
CA ARG A 566 33.17 -5.12 2.38
C ARG A 566 33.89 -6.46 2.26
N ALA A 567 35.12 -6.57 2.76
CA ALA A 567 35.91 -7.79 2.69
C ALA A 567 35.46 -8.78 3.77
N ASP A 568 35.19 -10.02 3.38
CA ASP A 568 34.77 -11.07 4.32
C ASP A 568 35.80 -11.38 5.40
N SER A 569 37.09 -11.07 5.18
CA SER A 569 38.14 -11.16 6.20
C SER A 569 37.89 -10.25 7.41
N ASP A 570 37.08 -9.20 7.24
CA ASP A 570 36.86 -8.16 8.23
C ASP A 570 35.51 -8.29 8.93
N LYS A 571 34.66 -9.24 8.52
CA LYS A 571 33.29 -9.41 9.04
C LYS A 571 33.24 -9.70 10.55
N ASP A 572 34.31 -10.32 11.06
CA ASP A 572 34.46 -10.71 12.47
C ASP A 572 35.13 -9.63 13.32
N GLN A 573 35.55 -8.50 12.72
CA GLN A 573 36.06 -7.38 13.49
C GLN A 573 34.93 -6.75 14.31
N VAL A 574 35.22 -6.49 15.58
CA VAL A 574 34.26 -5.88 16.53
C VAL A 574 34.56 -4.40 16.62
N TRP A 575 33.66 -3.59 16.07
CA TRP A 575 33.75 -2.14 16.08
C TRP A 575 32.50 -1.59 16.75
N ASN A 576 32.66 -1.16 18.00
CA ASN A 576 31.55 -0.68 18.80
C ASN A 576 31.42 0.83 18.62
N HIS A 577 30.20 1.29 18.31
CA HIS A 577 29.84 2.70 18.18
C HIS A 577 28.54 2.98 18.94
N VAL A 578 28.26 4.26 19.12
CA VAL A 578 26.99 4.72 19.72
C VAL A 578 26.14 5.37 18.64
N ILE A 579 25.02 4.73 18.29
CA ILE A 579 23.99 5.26 17.39
C ILE A 579 23.17 6.30 18.14
N TRP A 580 23.06 7.50 17.58
CA TRP A 580 22.36 8.62 18.21
C TRP A 580 21.31 9.27 17.30
N LYS A 581 21.24 8.83 16.04
CA LYS A 581 20.23 9.28 15.08
C LYS A 581 19.91 8.20 14.07
N PHE A 582 18.67 8.17 13.61
CA PHE A 582 18.28 7.40 12.43
C PHE A 582 17.20 8.11 11.61
N ARG A 583 17.14 7.77 10.32
CA ARG A 583 16.07 8.10 9.39
C ARG A 583 15.67 6.84 8.63
N ALA A 584 14.42 6.44 8.75
CA ALA A 584 13.84 5.32 8.03
C ALA A 584 12.80 5.82 7.03
N GLU A 585 12.91 5.39 5.78
CA GLU A 585 11.93 5.64 4.73
C GLU A 585 11.20 4.34 4.42
N LEU A 586 9.88 4.37 4.54
CA LEU A 586 9.03 3.19 4.44
C LEU A 586 8.25 3.23 3.13
N LYS A 587 8.28 2.11 2.40
CA LYS A 587 7.61 1.95 1.12
C LYS A 587 6.86 0.62 1.04
N GLU A 588 5.65 0.63 0.50
CA GLU A 588 4.90 -0.59 0.19
C GLU A 588 5.60 -1.41 -0.91
N VAL A 589 5.70 -2.72 -0.70
CA VAL A 589 6.25 -3.66 -1.69
C VAL A 589 5.14 -4.06 -2.67
N GLU A 590 5.11 -3.42 -3.84
CA GLU A 590 4.02 -3.52 -4.84
C GLU A 590 3.66 -4.96 -5.26
N GLN A 591 4.63 -5.87 -5.33
CA GLN A 591 4.48 -7.22 -5.89
C GLN A 591 3.52 -8.13 -5.11
N LYS A 592 3.13 -7.76 -3.88
CA LYS A 592 2.30 -8.60 -3.01
C LYS A 592 0.84 -8.13 -2.88
N GLY A 593 0.52 -6.92 -3.34
CA GLY A 593 -0.83 -6.35 -3.21
C GLY A 593 -1.29 -6.13 -1.76
N ASP A 594 -0.36 -6.14 -0.80
CA ASP A 594 -0.62 -6.11 0.63
C ASP A 594 0.08 -4.90 1.27
N GLU A 595 -0.70 -3.92 1.71
CA GLU A 595 -0.22 -2.66 2.31
C GLU A 595 0.60 -2.82 3.60
N THR A 596 0.57 -3.99 4.23
CA THR A 596 1.32 -4.24 5.46
C THR A 596 2.73 -4.77 5.19
N PHE A 597 3.09 -5.04 3.93
CA PHE A 597 4.41 -5.50 3.55
C PHE A 597 5.29 -4.35 3.07
N ILE A 598 6.30 -4.02 3.87
CA ILE A 598 7.00 -2.74 3.80
C ILE A 598 8.49 -2.95 3.61
N LEU A 599 9.04 -2.27 2.61
CA LEU A 599 10.46 -2.02 2.45
C LEU A 599 10.87 -0.86 3.34
N VAL A 600 11.88 -1.08 4.17
CA VAL A 600 12.48 -0.07 5.04
C VAL A 600 13.86 0.28 4.50
N LYS A 601 14.04 1.54 4.11
CA LYS A 601 15.35 2.12 3.80
C LYS A 601 15.82 2.93 4.99
N LEU A 602 16.73 2.35 5.75
CA LEU A 602 17.20 2.88 7.02
C LEU A 602 18.60 3.47 6.87
N LYS A 603 18.78 4.67 7.40
CA LYS A 603 20.07 5.33 7.57
C LYS A 603 20.29 5.61 9.04
N ILE A 604 21.39 5.14 9.60
CA ILE A 604 21.80 5.44 10.97
C ILE A 604 22.98 6.41 10.99
N THR A 605 23.13 7.13 12.09
CA THR A 605 24.28 7.98 12.38
C THR A 605 24.81 7.65 13.76
N ALA A 606 26.11 7.40 13.84
CA ALA A 606 26.80 6.94 15.03
C ALA A 606 28.06 7.76 15.31
N THR A 607 28.68 7.53 16.47
CA THR A 607 29.99 8.10 16.81
C THR A 607 31.06 7.65 15.81
N ASN A 608 31.98 8.56 15.47
CA ASN A 608 33.21 8.22 14.77
C ASN A 608 34.29 7.79 15.78
N ASP A 609 35.27 7.02 15.32
CA ASP A 609 36.36 6.45 16.12
C ASP A 609 37.76 6.98 15.73
N VAL A 610 37.83 8.04 14.93
CA VAL A 610 39.05 8.59 14.34
C VAL A 610 39.68 9.67 15.24
N TYR A 611 41.02 9.78 15.25
CA TYR A 611 41.75 10.88 15.90
C TYR A 611 41.91 12.09 14.95
N PRO A 612 41.78 13.35 15.44
CA PRO A 612 41.32 13.75 16.77
C PRO A 612 39.79 13.71 16.84
N SER A 613 39.27 13.20 17.95
CA SER A 613 37.87 13.04 18.36
C SER A 613 37.17 14.39 18.57
N THR A 614 36.97 15.13 17.49
CA THR A 614 36.31 16.44 17.53
C THR A 614 34.83 16.34 17.19
N GLU A 615 34.04 17.30 17.69
CA GLU A 615 32.63 17.44 17.32
C GLU A 615 32.42 17.79 15.82
N TYR A 616 33.49 18.24 15.14
CA TYR A 616 33.47 18.57 13.71
C TYR A 616 33.74 17.38 12.80
N GLN A 617 34.14 16.23 13.36
CA GLN A 617 34.33 15.03 12.55
C GLN A 617 33.01 14.60 11.94
N SER A 618 33.07 14.17 10.67
CA SER A 618 31.93 13.51 10.04
C SER A 618 31.57 12.25 10.85
N PRO A 619 30.30 12.09 11.25
CA PRO A 619 29.89 10.92 12.00
C PRO A 619 29.92 9.66 11.12
N ARG A 620 30.08 8.50 11.74
CA ARG A 620 29.90 7.22 11.04
C ARG A 620 28.45 7.10 10.60
N THR A 621 28.25 6.68 9.35
CA THR A 621 26.93 6.56 8.74
C THR A 621 26.83 5.20 8.07
N GLU A 622 25.76 4.46 8.39
CA GLU A 622 25.47 3.16 7.76
C GLU A 622 24.08 3.21 7.16
N GLU A 623 23.93 2.58 6.00
CA GLU A 623 22.66 2.43 5.29
C GLU A 623 22.29 0.95 5.18
N PHE A 624 20.99 0.71 5.30
CA PHE A 624 20.39 -0.60 5.50
C PHE A 624 19.09 -0.66 4.69
N GLU A 625 18.84 -1.78 4.05
CA GLU A 625 17.57 -2.04 3.37
C GLU A 625 17.06 -3.42 3.79
N PHE A 626 15.79 -3.49 4.23
CA PHE A 626 15.17 -4.73 4.64
C PHE A 626 13.64 -4.66 4.51
N THR A 627 12.98 -5.80 4.41
CA THR A 627 11.51 -5.86 4.43
C THR A 627 10.99 -6.30 5.79
N LEU A 628 9.86 -5.71 6.17
CA LEU A 628 9.09 -6.09 7.36
C LEU A 628 7.64 -6.33 6.96
N LYS A 629 7.00 -7.25 7.70
CA LYS A 629 5.55 -7.40 7.72
C LYS A 629 4.98 -6.70 8.93
N TYR A 630 3.89 -5.95 8.76
CA TYR A 630 3.11 -5.39 9.84
C TYR A 630 1.84 -6.21 10.07
N THR A 631 1.45 -6.33 11.33
CA THR A 631 0.14 -6.86 11.76
C THR A 631 -0.97 -5.84 11.46
N PRO A 632 -2.24 -6.27 11.42
CA PRO A 632 -3.39 -5.37 11.30
C PRO A 632 -3.48 -4.29 12.41
N ASN A 633 -2.83 -4.52 13.57
CA ASN A 633 -2.78 -3.58 14.69
C ASN A 633 -1.58 -2.60 14.61
N GLY A 634 -0.88 -2.60 13.48
CA GLY A 634 0.24 -1.70 13.17
C GLY A 634 1.54 -1.95 13.95
N GLY A 635 1.67 -3.11 14.59
CA GLY A 635 2.95 -3.61 15.10
C GLY A 635 3.65 -4.49 14.06
N VAL A 636 4.98 -4.62 14.12
CA VAL A 636 5.73 -5.55 13.25
C VAL A 636 5.34 -7.00 13.60
N ASP A 637 5.07 -7.80 12.58
CA ASP A 637 4.75 -9.23 12.69
C ASP A 637 6.05 -10.03 12.84
N ARG A 638 6.40 -10.29 14.10
CA ARG A 638 7.67 -10.93 14.47
C ARG A 638 7.67 -12.44 14.24
N ASP A 639 6.49 -13.05 14.19
CA ASP A 639 6.33 -14.50 14.04
C ASP A 639 6.45 -14.92 12.56
N ASN A 640 6.29 -13.97 11.64
CA ASN A 640 6.33 -14.22 10.21
C ASN A 640 7.73 -14.01 9.59
N LYS A 641 8.61 -14.99 9.87
CA LYS A 641 10.01 -14.98 9.40
C LYS A 641 10.16 -15.00 7.88
N GLU A 642 9.17 -15.48 7.13
CA GLU A 642 9.21 -15.51 5.66
C GLU A 642 9.26 -14.10 5.05
N TYR A 643 8.79 -13.09 5.79
CA TYR A 643 8.68 -11.71 5.34
C TYR A 643 9.68 -10.76 6.00
N GLN A 644 10.54 -11.29 6.87
CA GLN A 644 11.71 -10.59 7.38
C GLN A 644 12.86 -10.93 6.45
N ASN A 645 13.45 -9.91 5.83
CA ASN A 645 14.55 -10.11 4.89
C ASN A 645 15.49 -8.92 4.97
N TRP A 646 16.74 -9.14 5.37
CA TRP A 646 17.78 -8.14 5.20
C TRP A 646 18.19 -8.12 3.73
N ILE A 647 17.88 -7.06 2.99
CA ILE A 647 18.18 -6.96 1.55
C ILE A 647 19.61 -6.49 1.34
N SER A 648 20.04 -5.45 2.08
CA SER A 648 21.38 -4.90 1.95
C SER A 648 21.85 -4.14 3.19
N ALA A 649 23.18 -4.02 3.31
CA ALA A 649 23.87 -3.15 4.26
C ALA A 649 25.07 -2.49 3.56
N SER A 650 25.40 -1.25 3.95
CA SER A 650 26.60 -0.53 3.46
C SER A 650 27.87 -1.38 3.59
N HIS A 651 28.01 -1.99 4.77
CA HIS A 651 29.07 -2.93 5.12
C HIS A 651 28.44 -4.27 5.57
N PHE A 652 28.18 -4.43 6.87
CA PHE A 652 27.66 -5.67 7.49
C PHE A 652 26.44 -5.38 8.38
N CYS A 653 25.65 -6.41 8.69
CA CYS A 653 24.59 -6.29 9.70
C CYS A 653 25.19 -6.06 11.10
N PRO A 654 24.65 -5.14 11.91
CA PRO A 654 25.15 -4.91 13.26
C PRO A 654 24.97 -6.16 14.13
N SER A 655 25.94 -6.47 15.00
CA SER A 655 25.88 -7.70 15.81
C SER A 655 24.89 -7.58 16.98
N TYR A 656 24.76 -6.39 17.56
CA TYR A 656 23.86 -6.13 18.69
C TYR A 656 23.36 -4.69 18.69
N LEU A 657 22.30 -4.42 19.45
CA LEU A 657 21.78 -3.08 19.71
C LEU A 657 21.32 -2.95 21.15
N TRP A 658 22.03 -2.17 21.96
CA TRP A 658 21.84 -2.10 23.42
C TRP A 658 21.68 -0.66 23.91
N ARG A 659 20.84 -0.47 24.94
CA ARG A 659 20.88 0.75 25.76
C ARG A 659 21.69 0.50 27.02
N ILE A 660 22.79 1.22 27.20
CA ILE A 660 23.62 1.15 28.40
C ILE A 660 22.96 1.96 29.52
N GLN A 661 22.48 1.31 30.59
CA GLN A 661 21.86 2.02 31.72
C GLN A 661 22.90 2.50 32.73
N ARG A 662 23.86 1.62 33.04
CA ARG A 662 24.95 1.85 33.98
C ARG A 662 26.00 0.75 33.83
N SER A 663 27.20 1.01 34.34
CA SER A 663 28.20 -0.02 34.60
C SER A 663 27.72 -0.96 35.73
N ALA A 664 28.00 -2.25 35.58
CA ALA A 664 27.62 -3.27 36.56
C ALA A 664 28.57 -3.35 37.76
N ASP A 665 29.83 -2.98 37.56
CA ASP A 665 30.86 -3.01 38.59
C ASP A 665 31.70 -1.73 38.55
N LEU A 666 31.36 -0.77 39.40
CA LEU A 666 32.08 0.50 39.51
C LEU A 666 33.43 0.36 40.23
N ASN A 667 33.70 -0.79 40.86
CA ASN A 667 34.91 -0.93 41.67
C ASN A 667 35.94 -1.86 41.04
N TYR A 668 35.52 -2.87 40.28
CA TYR A 668 36.42 -3.92 39.78
C TYR A 668 36.28 -4.23 38.29
N GLY A 669 35.41 -3.52 37.55
CA GLY A 669 35.18 -3.75 36.12
C GLY A 669 36.34 -3.33 35.20
N THR A 670 37.30 -2.54 35.70
CA THR A 670 38.41 -2.06 34.86
C THR A 670 39.59 -3.03 34.88
N GLU A 671 40.17 -3.25 33.70
CA GLU A 671 41.47 -3.92 33.52
C GLU A 671 42.63 -3.01 33.92
N ASN A 672 42.39 -1.70 34.07
CA ASN A 672 43.43 -0.80 34.51
C ASN A 672 43.61 -0.88 36.03
N ALA A 673 44.65 -1.57 36.48
CA ALA A 673 44.90 -1.80 37.90
C ALA A 673 45.03 -0.50 38.70
N ARG A 674 45.54 0.59 38.11
CA ARG A 674 45.64 1.89 38.77
C ARG A 674 44.32 2.65 38.85
N LEU A 675 43.39 2.39 37.92
CA LEU A 675 42.07 3.05 37.91
C LEU A 675 41.00 2.28 38.68
N ARG A 676 41.30 1.06 39.14
CA ARG A 676 40.37 0.21 39.90
C ARG A 676 39.87 0.91 41.16
N GLY A 677 38.55 1.03 41.28
CA GLY A 677 37.89 1.77 42.38
C GLY A 677 38.17 3.28 42.38
N LYS A 678 38.60 3.87 41.26
CA LYS A 678 38.96 5.31 41.17
C LYS A 678 38.01 6.14 40.30
N LEU A 679 36.84 5.63 39.89
CA LEU A 679 35.90 6.41 39.06
C LEU A 679 35.48 7.72 39.72
N ASP A 680 35.08 7.69 40.99
CA ASP A 680 34.70 8.91 41.71
C ASP A 680 35.85 9.91 41.77
N LYS A 681 37.09 9.41 41.85
CA LYS A 681 38.28 10.25 41.80
C LYS A 681 38.49 10.85 40.41
N LEU A 682 38.31 10.08 39.34
CA LEU A 682 38.37 10.59 37.96
C LEU A 682 37.29 11.65 37.71
N ILE A 683 36.06 11.42 38.18
CA ILE A 683 34.95 12.39 38.13
C ILE A 683 35.34 13.67 38.88
N GLN A 684 35.89 13.54 40.09
CA GLN A 684 36.35 14.69 40.87
C GLN A 684 37.45 15.49 40.16
N LEU A 685 38.45 14.81 39.58
CA LEU A 685 39.61 15.45 38.95
C LEU A 685 39.22 16.16 37.65
N PHE A 686 38.43 15.51 36.80
CA PHE A 686 38.17 15.95 35.43
C PHE A 686 36.78 16.56 35.23
N GLY A 687 35.92 16.52 36.25
CA GLY A 687 34.59 17.13 36.20
C GLY A 687 33.61 16.40 35.28
N TYR A 688 33.80 15.10 35.03
CA TYR A 688 32.89 14.31 34.19
C TYR A 688 31.45 14.38 34.73
N LYS A 689 30.51 14.77 33.86
CA LYS A 689 29.09 14.83 34.22
C LYS A 689 28.38 13.63 33.65
N LYS A 690 27.60 12.94 34.48
CA LYS A 690 26.78 11.81 34.04
C LYS A 690 25.60 12.31 33.20
N ILE A 691 25.34 11.66 32.07
CA ILE A 691 24.13 11.89 31.26
C ILE A 691 22.93 11.31 32.04
N LYS A 692 21.87 12.11 32.18
CA LYS A 692 20.67 11.74 32.95
C LYS A 692 19.58 11.05 32.13
#